data_AF-A0A8T2LX60-F1
#
_entry.id   AF-A0A8T2LX60-F1
#
_cell.length_a   1.000
_cell.length_b   1.000
_cell.length_c   1.000
_cell.angle_alpha   90.00
_cell.angle_beta   90.00
_cell.angle_gamma   90.00
#
_symmetry.space_group_name_H-M   'P 1'
#
loop_
_entity.id
_entity.type
_entity.pdbx_description
1 polymer ?
#
loop_
_entity_poly.entity_id
_entity_poly.type
_entity_poly.pdbx_seq_one_letter_code
_entity_poly.pdbx_strand_id
1 'polypeptide(L)'
;MQAIQEASKLRAEAEMLQKQKEMAQEQAQKLLEDKQLMQQRLDQETEGFQKSLEAERRRETYEKLSDEVKGYADPLTEESISYAHMLKRCKVGKDGLFLLSLSDQKQMVKGLRKLVTIEELIRSEIIDAKTASDLNEGLITIEELSERLKKYLEGTSCISGVYVESTKDCLSIYQAMKKNMIRPGTAFELLEAQAATGYIIDPIKNLKLTVSEAVKMGIVGPEFRDKLLSAERAVTGYRDPYTGKTISLFQAMKKGLILKDHGIRLLEAQIATGGIIDPEESHRLPVEVAYNRGLFDEDMNEILSDPSDDTKGFFDPNTEENLTYLQLMERCITDPQTGLVLLLLKEKKRERKTSSKSSVRKRRVVIVDPESGKEMSVYEAYRKGLIDHKTYLELAEQECEWEEITMTSSDGEEKSIIIDRRSGRQYDIADALARGLIDQSALDQYRSGNLAITEFADMLSGNMSGFRSRSSSFGSTSSYPMSPVPSIRTPATVCITGQRLLEAQACTGGIIDLSTGEKLPVADALSRGLVDKIMVERINLAQKAFNGFEDPRTKAKMSAAQALKKGWLYYEAGQRFLEVQYLTGGLIEPETEGRVSLEEAIKRSLIDARTAQKLRDVSAYSKYLTCPKTKLKISYKDAMDRSMVEEGTGLRLLEACSSSSKGLYSPYNVSGAGSATGSRSGSRTGSRSGSRRGSFDATGSGFSMNFSSSSYSSTSYSRRY
;
A
#
# COMPACT_ATOMS: atom_id res chain seq x y z
N MET A 1 -49.94 -56.37 -59.84
CA MET A 1 -50.17 -54.93 -60.10
C MET A 1 -51.25 -54.38 -59.17
N GLN A 2 -52.55 -54.63 -59.38
CA GLN A 2 -53.63 -54.04 -58.56
C GLN A 2 -53.43 -54.15 -57.04
N ALA A 3 -53.14 -55.34 -56.50
CA ALA A 3 -52.93 -55.53 -55.06
C ALA A 3 -51.80 -54.67 -54.45
N ILE A 4 -50.80 -54.27 -55.24
CA ILE A 4 -49.70 -53.40 -54.79
C ILE A 4 -50.16 -51.93 -54.72
N GLN A 5 -51.00 -51.50 -55.67
CA GLN A 5 -51.64 -50.18 -55.67
C GLN A 5 -52.67 -50.03 -54.54
N GLU A 6 -53.38 -51.10 -54.22
CA GLU A 6 -54.36 -51.11 -53.12
C GLU A 6 -53.65 -51.09 -51.76
N ALA A 7 -52.58 -51.87 -51.59
CA ALA A 7 -51.75 -51.84 -50.39
C ALA A 7 -51.06 -50.48 -50.17
N SER A 8 -50.59 -49.80 -51.22
CA SER A 8 -49.99 -48.46 -51.08
C SER A 8 -51.03 -47.39 -50.72
N LYS A 9 -52.24 -47.49 -51.26
CA LYS A 9 -53.36 -46.61 -50.88
C LYS A 9 -53.76 -46.80 -49.41
N LEU A 10 -53.95 -48.04 -48.97
CA LEU A 10 -54.27 -48.36 -47.56
C LEU A 10 -53.16 -47.91 -46.59
N ARG A 11 -51.89 -48.00 -47.00
CA ARG A 11 -50.77 -47.49 -46.20
C ARG A 11 -50.81 -45.97 -46.05
N ALA A 12 -51.07 -45.23 -47.13
CA ALA A 12 -51.21 -43.77 -47.08
C ALA A 12 -52.42 -43.34 -46.22
N GLU A 13 -53.53 -44.09 -46.29
CA GLU A 13 -54.72 -43.85 -45.46
C GLU A 13 -54.44 -44.13 -43.98
N ALA A 14 -53.71 -45.21 -43.66
CA ALA A 14 -53.24 -45.49 -42.30
C ALA A 14 -52.29 -44.41 -41.76
N GLU A 15 -51.35 -43.90 -42.57
CA GLU A 15 -50.46 -42.80 -42.19
C GLU A 15 -51.21 -41.48 -41.96
N MET A 16 -52.30 -41.21 -42.70
CA MET A 16 -53.18 -40.07 -42.46
C MET A 16 -54.00 -40.22 -41.16
N LEU A 17 -54.53 -41.40 -40.89
CA LEU A 17 -55.23 -41.71 -39.63
C LEU A 17 -54.29 -41.64 -38.42
N GLN A 18 -53.04 -42.10 -38.57
CA GLN A 18 -51.99 -41.99 -37.56
C GLN A 18 -51.75 -40.51 -37.19
N LYS A 19 -51.57 -39.63 -38.18
CA LYS A 19 -51.40 -38.18 -37.96
C LYS A 19 -52.62 -37.51 -37.33
N GLN A 20 -53.84 -37.90 -37.73
CA GLN A 20 -55.06 -37.40 -37.10
C GLN A 20 -55.14 -37.81 -35.62
N LYS A 21 -54.76 -39.04 -35.28
CA LYS A 21 -54.70 -39.52 -33.91
C LYS A 21 -53.66 -38.77 -33.08
N GLU A 22 -52.47 -38.52 -33.64
CA GLU A 22 -51.40 -37.78 -32.98
C GLU A 22 -51.83 -36.33 -32.67
N MET A 23 -52.42 -35.61 -33.63
CA MET A 23 -52.96 -34.25 -33.37
C MET A 23 -54.10 -34.26 -32.34
N ALA A 24 -54.96 -35.29 -32.34
CA ALA A 24 -56.02 -35.42 -31.33
C ALA A 24 -55.47 -35.70 -29.92
N GLN A 25 -54.38 -36.47 -29.81
CA GLN A 25 -53.69 -36.70 -28.54
C GLN A 25 -53.00 -35.43 -28.03
N GLU A 26 -52.35 -34.66 -28.90
CA GLU A 26 -51.72 -33.38 -28.55
C GLU A 26 -52.76 -32.35 -28.06
N GLN A 27 -53.91 -32.23 -28.73
CA GLN A 27 -55.03 -31.40 -28.29
C GLN A 27 -55.60 -31.85 -26.93
N ALA A 28 -55.74 -33.16 -26.71
CA ALA A 28 -56.23 -33.69 -25.43
C ALA A 28 -55.24 -33.45 -24.28
N GLN A 29 -53.93 -33.54 -24.54
CA GLN A 29 -52.89 -33.25 -23.55
C GLN A 29 -52.89 -31.77 -23.18
N LYS A 30 -52.99 -30.87 -24.16
CA LYS A 30 -53.06 -29.42 -23.92
C LYS A 30 -54.28 -29.03 -23.08
N LEU A 31 -55.44 -29.63 -23.34
CA LEU A 31 -56.65 -29.44 -22.51
C LEU A 31 -56.48 -29.95 -21.07
N LEU A 32 -55.65 -30.97 -20.84
CA LEU A 32 -55.34 -31.47 -19.50
C LEU A 32 -54.46 -30.46 -18.72
N GLU A 33 -53.46 -29.88 -19.38
CA GLU A 33 -52.58 -28.84 -18.82
C GLU A 33 -53.37 -27.57 -18.50
N ASP A 34 -54.21 -27.08 -19.43
CA ASP A 34 -55.10 -25.93 -19.20
C ASP A 34 -56.06 -26.17 -18.02
N LYS A 35 -56.57 -27.40 -17.86
CA LYS A 35 -57.40 -27.78 -16.70
C LYS A 35 -56.62 -27.72 -15.38
N GLN A 36 -55.37 -28.19 -15.35
CA GLN A 36 -54.54 -28.14 -14.15
C GLN A 36 -54.20 -26.68 -13.78
N LEU A 37 -53.93 -25.83 -14.77
CA LEU A 37 -53.68 -24.40 -14.56
C LEU A 37 -54.93 -23.67 -14.02
N MET A 38 -56.11 -23.99 -14.53
CA MET A 38 -57.38 -23.47 -13.98
C MET A 38 -57.63 -23.93 -12.55
N GLN A 39 -57.34 -25.19 -12.21
CA GLN A 39 -57.48 -25.69 -10.84
C GLN A 39 -56.56 -24.93 -9.88
N GLN A 40 -55.27 -24.77 -10.22
CA GLN A 40 -54.33 -23.98 -9.40
C GLN A 40 -54.77 -22.53 -9.20
N ARG A 41 -55.36 -21.90 -10.23
CA ARG A 41 -55.89 -20.54 -10.12
C ARG A 41 -57.09 -20.48 -9.17
N LEU A 42 -58.00 -21.45 -9.24
CA LEU A 42 -59.14 -21.55 -8.33
C LEU A 42 -58.70 -21.77 -6.88
N ASP A 43 -57.68 -22.61 -6.67
CA ASP A 43 -57.11 -22.87 -5.35
C ASP A 43 -56.43 -21.59 -4.78
N GLN A 44 -55.72 -20.82 -5.62
CA GLN A 44 -55.16 -19.51 -5.24
C GLN A 44 -56.23 -18.45 -4.94
N GLU A 45 -57.29 -18.38 -5.74
CA GLU A 45 -58.41 -17.44 -5.54
C GLU A 45 -59.19 -17.78 -4.25
N THR A 46 -59.40 -19.06 -3.95
CA THR A 46 -60.06 -19.49 -2.71
C THR A 46 -59.21 -19.23 -1.46
N GLU A 47 -57.90 -19.48 -1.50
CA GLU A 47 -56.99 -19.05 -0.44
C GLU A 47 -57.00 -17.52 -0.24
N GLY A 48 -56.99 -16.76 -1.34
CA GLY A 48 -57.05 -15.30 -1.31
C GLY A 48 -58.35 -14.80 -0.66
N PHE A 49 -59.49 -15.41 -1.02
CA PHE A 49 -60.79 -15.11 -0.44
C PHE A 49 -60.85 -15.45 1.06
N GLN A 50 -60.32 -16.61 1.48
CA GLN A 50 -60.22 -16.98 2.90
C GLN A 50 -59.38 -15.98 3.71
N LYS A 51 -58.20 -15.60 3.20
CA LYS A 51 -57.34 -14.57 3.84
C LYS A 51 -58.05 -13.22 3.95
N SER A 52 -58.81 -12.82 2.92
CA SER A 52 -59.62 -11.59 2.95
C SER A 52 -60.74 -11.66 3.98
N LEU A 53 -61.46 -12.79 4.07
CA LEU A 53 -62.55 -13.00 5.03
C LEU A 53 -62.03 -13.01 6.48
N GLU A 54 -60.86 -13.59 6.74
CA GLU A 54 -60.20 -13.54 8.04
C GLU A 54 -59.74 -12.12 8.40
N ALA A 55 -59.19 -11.38 7.44
CA ALA A 55 -58.80 -9.98 7.62
C ALA A 55 -60.02 -9.07 7.91
N GLU A 56 -61.15 -9.30 7.24
CA GLU A 56 -62.40 -8.56 7.45
C GLU A 56 -63.03 -8.88 8.80
N ARG A 57 -63.10 -10.16 9.20
CA ARG A 57 -63.49 -10.55 10.56
C ARG A 57 -62.60 -9.92 11.64
N ARG A 58 -61.28 -9.87 11.39
CA ARG A 58 -60.31 -9.24 12.28
C ARG A 58 -60.50 -7.72 12.35
N ARG A 59 -60.91 -7.08 11.25
CA ARG A 59 -61.27 -5.66 11.24
C ARG A 59 -62.52 -5.41 12.07
N GLU A 60 -63.58 -6.19 11.89
CA GLU A 60 -64.80 -6.10 12.70
C GLU A 60 -64.55 -6.29 14.21
N THR A 61 -63.67 -7.21 14.61
CA THR A 61 -63.39 -7.43 16.04
C THR A 61 -62.59 -6.28 16.65
N TYR A 62 -61.67 -5.65 15.90
CA TYR A 62 -61.02 -4.42 16.37
C TYR A 62 -61.98 -3.22 16.39
N GLU A 63 -62.88 -3.09 15.41
CA GLU A 63 -63.85 -1.98 15.35
C GLU A 63 -64.94 -2.07 16.44
N LYS A 64 -65.27 -3.28 16.89
CA LYS A 64 -66.17 -3.53 18.04
C LYS A 64 -65.50 -3.29 19.40
N LEU A 65 -64.19 -3.06 19.47
CA LEU A 65 -63.43 -2.80 20.70
C LEU A 65 -63.03 -1.32 20.78
N SER A 66 -63.75 -0.54 21.60
CA SER A 66 -63.48 0.89 21.79
C SER A 66 -62.09 1.14 22.38
N ASP A 67 -61.33 2.04 21.74
CA ASP A 67 -60.04 2.56 22.23
C ASP A 67 -60.19 3.56 23.40
N GLU A 68 -61.42 4.00 23.72
CA GLU A 68 -61.69 4.99 24.77
C GLU A 68 -61.52 4.41 26.19
N VAL A 69 -61.70 3.10 26.37
CA VAL A 69 -61.66 2.44 27.68
C VAL A 69 -60.25 1.91 28.00
N LYS A 70 -59.41 2.78 28.56
CA LYS A 70 -58.06 2.45 29.08
C LYS A 70 -58.11 1.78 30.46
N GLY A 71 -58.71 0.59 30.52
CA GLY A 71 -58.94 -0.16 31.77
C GLY A 71 -57.88 -1.19 32.14
N TYR A 72 -56.87 -1.43 31.30
CA TYR A 72 -55.90 -2.50 31.48
C TYR A 72 -54.49 -1.93 31.70
N ALA A 73 -53.76 -2.42 32.69
CA ALA A 73 -52.35 -2.07 32.86
C ALA A 73 -51.46 -2.88 31.89
N ASP A 74 -50.52 -2.23 31.22
CA ASP A 74 -49.48 -2.90 30.44
C ASP A 74 -48.53 -3.66 31.38
N PRO A 75 -48.31 -4.97 31.21
CA PRO A 75 -47.40 -5.75 32.07
C PRO A 75 -45.91 -5.33 32.00
N LEU A 76 -45.51 -4.50 31.03
CA LEU A 76 -44.14 -4.06 30.81
C LEU A 76 -43.89 -2.60 31.23
N THR A 77 -44.89 -1.72 31.11
CA THR A 77 -44.75 -0.28 31.42
C THR A 77 -45.62 0.19 32.60
N GLU A 78 -46.51 -0.66 33.11
CA GLU A 78 -47.55 -0.34 34.10
C GLU A 78 -48.55 0.76 33.68
N GLU A 79 -48.49 1.25 32.43
CA GLU A 79 -49.38 2.28 31.91
C GLU A 79 -50.79 1.74 31.57
N SER A 80 -51.81 2.60 31.69
CA SER A 80 -53.19 2.24 31.32
C SER A 80 -53.39 2.25 29.80
N ILE A 81 -53.65 1.08 29.22
CA ILE A 81 -53.90 0.86 27.79
C ILE A 81 -55.31 0.29 27.53
N SER A 82 -55.80 0.42 26.29
CA SER A 82 -57.06 -0.20 25.85
C SER A 82 -56.87 -1.69 25.57
N TYR A 83 -57.95 -2.48 25.67
CA TYR A 83 -57.90 -3.90 25.33
C TYR A 83 -57.56 -4.14 23.85
N ALA A 84 -58.02 -3.26 22.96
CA ALA A 84 -57.66 -3.28 21.54
C ALA A 84 -56.16 -3.07 21.33
N HIS A 85 -55.54 -2.15 22.07
CA HIS A 85 -54.09 -1.91 22.03
C HIS A 85 -53.28 -3.13 22.52
N MET A 86 -53.73 -3.79 23.59
CA MET A 86 -53.11 -5.01 24.09
C MET A 86 -53.23 -6.16 23.08
N LEU A 87 -54.39 -6.33 22.44
CA LEU A 87 -54.62 -7.33 21.39
C LEU A 87 -53.82 -7.09 20.10
N LYS A 88 -53.40 -5.86 19.78
CA LYS A 88 -52.49 -5.58 18.65
C LYS A 88 -51.09 -6.16 18.90
N ARG A 89 -50.60 -6.14 20.15
CA ARG A 89 -49.29 -6.70 20.55
C ARG A 89 -49.28 -8.22 20.77
N CYS A 90 -50.45 -8.88 20.67
CA CYS A 90 -50.56 -10.33 20.77
C CYS A 90 -50.28 -11.02 19.42
N LYS A 91 -49.42 -12.04 19.42
CA LYS A 91 -49.24 -12.95 18.28
C LYS A 91 -50.27 -14.08 18.36
N VAL A 92 -50.91 -14.42 17.25
CA VAL A 92 -51.82 -15.58 17.19
C VAL A 92 -50.98 -16.85 17.09
N GLY A 93 -51.09 -17.73 18.09
CA GLY A 93 -50.46 -19.04 18.09
C GLY A 93 -51.12 -19.99 17.09
N LYS A 94 -50.47 -21.13 16.79
CA LYS A 94 -51.00 -22.15 15.86
C LYS A 94 -52.38 -22.70 16.27
N ASP A 95 -52.72 -22.57 17.55
CA ASP A 95 -53.96 -23.04 18.16
C ASP A 95 -55.05 -21.95 18.21
N GLY A 96 -54.84 -20.80 17.57
CA GLY A 96 -55.78 -19.66 17.54
C GLY A 96 -55.77 -18.77 18.79
N LEU A 97 -54.90 -19.03 19.76
CA LEU A 97 -54.77 -18.25 21.00
C LEU A 97 -53.95 -16.98 20.79
N PHE A 98 -54.37 -15.87 21.40
CA PHE A 98 -53.62 -14.61 21.44
C PHE A 98 -52.55 -14.66 22.52
N LEU A 99 -51.27 -14.66 22.11
CA LEU A 99 -50.10 -14.73 22.98
C LEU A 99 -49.45 -13.34 23.09
N LEU A 100 -49.56 -12.71 24.26
CA LEU A 100 -48.86 -11.47 24.57
C LEU A 100 -47.39 -11.76 24.89
N SER A 101 -46.46 -11.14 24.16
CA SER A 101 -45.03 -11.30 24.40
C SER A 101 -44.58 -10.48 25.62
N LEU A 102 -44.42 -11.15 26.76
CA LEU A 102 -43.97 -10.54 28.03
C LEU A 102 -42.45 -10.40 28.15
N SER A 103 -41.68 -10.95 27.21
CA SER A 103 -40.23 -10.77 27.21
C SER A 103 -39.87 -9.36 26.77
N ASP A 104 -39.08 -8.65 27.59
CA ASP A 104 -38.29 -7.46 27.24
C ASP A 104 -37.19 -7.83 26.22
N GLN A 105 -37.61 -8.36 25.07
CA GLN A 105 -36.77 -8.49 23.89
C GLN A 105 -36.61 -7.09 23.31
N LYS A 106 -35.74 -6.31 23.95
CA LYS A 106 -35.13 -5.12 23.34
C LYS A 106 -34.65 -5.53 21.97
N GLN A 107 -35.32 -5.02 20.95
CA GLN A 107 -34.99 -5.40 19.59
C GLN A 107 -33.56 -4.90 19.34
N MET A 108 -32.72 -5.77 18.80
CA MET A 108 -31.32 -5.43 18.53
C MET A 108 -31.01 -5.72 17.07
N VAL A 109 -30.34 -4.77 16.44
CA VAL A 109 -29.91 -4.87 15.05
C VAL A 109 -28.40 -5.10 15.01
N LYS A 110 -27.90 -5.83 14.01
CA LYS A 110 -26.47 -6.09 13.88
C LYS A 110 -25.73 -4.85 13.34
N GLY A 111 -24.77 -4.34 14.10
CA GLY A 111 -23.80 -3.33 13.67
C GLY A 111 -22.47 -3.95 13.22
N LEU A 112 -21.41 -3.13 13.22
CA LEU A 112 -20.09 -3.48 12.68
C LEU A 112 -19.35 -4.55 13.50
N ARG A 113 -19.47 -4.51 14.83
CA ARG A 113 -18.84 -5.47 15.76
C ARG A 113 -19.73 -5.87 16.94
N LYS A 114 -20.82 -5.15 17.21
CA LYS A 114 -21.77 -5.40 18.29
C LYS A 114 -23.21 -5.41 17.78
N LEU A 115 -24.13 -5.83 18.63
CA LEU A 115 -25.57 -5.62 18.45
C LEU A 115 -25.93 -4.22 18.98
N VAL A 116 -26.74 -3.48 18.24
CA VAL A 116 -27.18 -2.11 18.51
C VAL A 116 -28.64 -2.12 18.92
N THR A 117 -29.00 -1.41 19.99
CA THR A 117 -30.38 -1.31 20.48
C THR A 117 -31.19 -0.27 19.71
N ILE A 118 -32.52 -0.47 19.57
CA ILE A 118 -33.41 0.52 18.94
C ILE A 118 -33.36 1.89 19.64
N GLU A 119 -33.26 1.92 20.97
CA GLU A 119 -33.14 3.16 21.74
C GLU A 119 -31.88 3.95 21.37
N GLU A 120 -30.81 3.27 20.98
CA GLU A 120 -29.57 3.91 20.56
C GLU A 120 -29.67 4.45 19.12
N LEU A 121 -30.38 3.76 18.23
CA LEU A 121 -30.68 4.28 16.89
C LEU A 121 -31.55 5.54 16.94
N ILE A 122 -32.43 5.67 17.95
CA ILE A 122 -33.19 6.91 18.23
C ILE A 122 -32.25 8.01 18.75
N ARG A 123 -31.39 7.72 19.75
CA ARG A 123 -30.38 8.67 20.28
C ARG A 123 -29.34 9.10 19.25
N SER A 124 -29.21 8.36 18.16
CA SER A 124 -28.32 8.64 17.04
C SER A 124 -29.04 9.38 15.90
N GLU A 125 -30.32 9.72 16.06
CA GLU A 125 -31.17 10.35 15.05
C GLU A 125 -31.21 9.58 13.70
N ILE A 126 -31.00 8.26 13.76
CA ILE A 126 -31.03 7.35 12.60
C ILE A 126 -32.46 6.86 12.33
N ILE A 127 -33.30 6.79 13.37
CA ILE A 127 -34.73 6.47 13.27
C ILE A 127 -35.59 7.43 14.09
N ASP A 128 -36.76 7.75 13.54
CA ASP A 128 -37.79 8.47 14.27
C ASP A 128 -38.48 7.59 15.31
N ALA A 129 -38.98 8.20 16.38
CA ALA A 129 -39.84 7.54 17.36
C ALA A 129 -41.08 6.85 16.73
N LYS A 130 -41.56 7.35 15.58
CA LYS A 130 -42.63 6.70 14.79
C LYS A 130 -42.21 5.33 14.26
N THR A 131 -41.06 5.24 13.59
CA THR A 131 -40.52 3.96 13.11
C THR A 131 -40.30 2.98 14.26
N ALA A 132 -39.85 3.47 15.42
CA ALA A 132 -39.69 2.63 16.61
C ALA A 132 -41.05 2.11 17.15
N SER A 133 -42.12 2.91 17.08
CA SER A 133 -43.49 2.44 17.37
C SER A 133 -43.94 1.40 16.36
N ASP A 134 -43.81 1.68 15.06
CA ASP A 134 -44.18 0.76 13.97
C ASP A 134 -43.49 -0.62 14.09
N LEU A 135 -42.22 -0.62 14.52
CA LEU A 135 -41.43 -1.82 14.78
C LEU A 135 -41.89 -2.57 16.06
N ASN A 136 -42.26 -1.85 17.12
CA ASN A 136 -42.79 -2.44 18.36
C ASN A 136 -44.22 -2.97 18.19
N GLU A 137 -45.01 -2.34 17.32
CA GLU A 137 -46.35 -2.78 16.90
C GLU A 137 -46.28 -3.93 15.87
N GLY A 138 -45.11 -4.22 15.32
CA GLY A 138 -44.88 -5.31 14.37
C GLY A 138 -45.37 -5.03 12.95
N LEU A 139 -45.55 -3.75 12.59
CA LEU A 139 -45.89 -3.29 11.25
C LEU A 139 -44.69 -3.37 10.29
N ILE A 140 -43.48 -3.18 10.83
CA ILE A 140 -42.19 -3.27 10.12
C ILE A 140 -41.40 -4.42 10.76
N THR A 141 -40.65 -5.19 9.97
CA THR A 141 -39.77 -6.25 10.52
C THR A 141 -38.35 -5.75 10.77
N ILE A 142 -37.59 -6.48 11.60
CA ILE A 142 -36.18 -6.17 11.88
C ILE A 142 -35.35 -6.25 10.60
N GLU A 143 -35.66 -7.16 9.69
CA GLU A 143 -34.99 -7.34 8.40
C GLU A 143 -35.24 -6.15 7.46
N GLU A 144 -36.49 -5.70 7.35
CA GLU A 144 -36.86 -4.52 6.55
C GLU A 144 -36.20 -3.24 7.10
N LEU A 145 -36.19 -3.07 8.42
CA LEU A 145 -35.49 -1.98 9.07
C LEU A 145 -33.97 -2.05 8.85
N SER A 146 -33.39 -3.26 8.89
CA SER A 146 -31.95 -3.47 8.67
C SER A 146 -31.53 -3.10 7.25
N GLU A 147 -32.31 -3.45 6.23
CA GLU A 147 -32.02 -3.09 4.84
C GLU A 147 -32.20 -1.57 4.62
N ARG A 148 -33.21 -0.95 5.24
CA ARG A 148 -33.40 0.52 5.22
C ARG A 148 -32.26 1.28 5.88
N LEU A 149 -31.68 0.73 6.96
CA LEU A 149 -30.62 1.36 7.77
C LEU A 149 -29.20 0.87 7.42
N LYS A 150 -29.05 0.03 6.39
CA LYS A 150 -27.80 -0.61 5.97
C LYS A 150 -26.60 0.35 5.86
N LYS A 151 -26.83 1.56 5.35
CA LYS A 151 -25.85 2.67 5.29
C LYS A 151 -25.24 3.00 6.67
N TYR A 152 -26.03 3.00 7.72
CA TYR A 152 -25.58 3.36 9.07
C TYR A 152 -25.13 2.15 9.90
N LEU A 153 -25.72 0.98 9.66
CA LEU A 153 -25.39 -0.25 10.38
C LEU A 153 -24.09 -0.92 9.88
N GLU A 154 -23.93 -1.05 8.56
CA GLU A 154 -22.77 -1.70 7.94
C GLU A 154 -21.89 -0.75 7.12
N GLY A 155 -22.43 0.40 6.67
CA GLY A 155 -21.78 1.29 5.71
C GLY A 155 -22.25 1.07 4.27
N THR A 156 -21.97 2.04 3.41
CA THR A 156 -21.94 1.81 1.95
C THR A 156 -20.69 1.05 1.54
N SER A 157 -20.76 0.44 0.37
CA SER A 157 -19.68 -0.36 -0.22
C SER A 157 -18.41 0.47 -0.38
N CYS A 158 -17.32 0.06 0.29
CA CYS A 158 -16.00 0.67 0.15
C CYS A 158 -15.27 0.08 -1.06
N ILE A 159 -14.14 0.68 -1.47
CA ILE A 159 -13.29 0.16 -2.55
C ILE A 159 -12.79 -1.24 -2.16
N SER A 160 -13.47 -2.25 -2.69
CA SER A 160 -13.45 -3.65 -2.25
C SER A 160 -12.36 -4.47 -2.95
N GLY A 161 -11.96 -4.03 -4.14
CA GLY A 161 -11.06 -4.78 -5.00
C GLY A 161 -10.68 -3.99 -6.25
N VAL A 162 -10.10 -4.72 -7.19
CA VAL A 162 -9.61 -4.21 -8.47
C VAL A 162 -10.31 -4.97 -9.59
N TYR A 163 -10.84 -4.24 -10.58
CA TYR A 163 -11.37 -4.80 -11.81
C TYR A 163 -10.41 -4.53 -12.97
N VAL A 164 -9.97 -5.57 -13.67
CA VAL A 164 -9.03 -5.46 -14.79
C VAL A 164 -9.81 -5.39 -16.10
N GLU A 165 -9.75 -4.26 -16.80
CA GLU A 165 -10.60 -4.03 -17.99
C GLU A 165 -10.35 -5.04 -19.12
N SER A 166 -9.10 -5.49 -19.31
CA SER A 166 -8.72 -6.38 -20.42
C SER A 166 -9.03 -7.85 -20.18
N THR A 167 -8.73 -8.39 -18.99
CA THR A 167 -9.05 -9.79 -18.66
C THR A 167 -10.47 -9.96 -18.13
N LYS A 168 -11.12 -8.85 -17.72
CA LYS A 168 -12.41 -8.81 -17.01
C LYS A 168 -12.38 -9.52 -15.64
N ASP A 169 -11.18 -9.70 -15.07
CA ASP A 169 -10.99 -10.32 -13.77
C ASP A 169 -11.29 -9.35 -12.62
N CYS A 170 -12.03 -9.83 -11.62
CA CYS A 170 -12.09 -9.25 -10.28
C CYS A 170 -10.95 -9.82 -9.42
N LEU A 171 -10.13 -8.95 -8.82
CA LEU A 171 -8.99 -9.33 -7.97
C LEU A 171 -9.07 -8.62 -6.62
N SER A 172 -8.59 -9.27 -5.55
CA SER A 172 -8.36 -8.56 -4.28
C SER A 172 -7.21 -7.56 -4.42
N ILE A 173 -7.23 -6.50 -3.62
CA ILE A 173 -6.21 -5.45 -3.63
C ILE A 173 -4.80 -6.05 -3.42
N TYR A 174 -4.68 -7.00 -2.49
CA TYR A 174 -3.42 -7.70 -2.22
C TYR A 174 -2.95 -8.61 -3.38
N GLN A 175 -3.89 -9.24 -4.11
CA GLN A 175 -3.57 -10.00 -5.32
C GLN A 175 -3.10 -9.09 -6.47
N ALA A 176 -3.77 -7.95 -6.68
CA ALA A 176 -3.37 -6.95 -7.66
C ALA A 176 -1.96 -6.39 -7.36
N MET A 177 -1.65 -6.17 -6.07
CA MET A 177 -0.30 -5.81 -5.61
C MET A 177 0.73 -6.91 -5.94
N LYS A 178 0.43 -8.19 -5.65
CA LYS A 178 1.33 -9.32 -5.97
C LYS A 178 1.57 -9.50 -7.47
N LYS A 179 0.58 -9.14 -8.31
CA LYS A 179 0.71 -9.08 -9.77
C LYS A 179 1.41 -7.80 -10.28
N ASN A 180 1.90 -6.93 -9.40
CA ASN A 180 2.49 -5.61 -9.71
C ASN A 180 1.57 -4.66 -10.50
N MET A 181 0.25 -4.83 -10.41
CA MET A 181 -0.73 -3.99 -11.11
C MET A 181 -0.96 -2.66 -10.38
N ILE A 182 -0.79 -2.67 -9.06
CA ILE A 182 -0.80 -1.49 -8.19
C ILE A 182 0.46 -1.44 -7.33
N ARG A 183 0.92 -0.24 -6.97
CA ARG A 183 2.11 -0.06 -6.13
C ARG A 183 1.82 -0.55 -4.70
N PRO A 184 2.80 -1.14 -3.97
CA PRO A 184 2.59 -1.58 -2.60
C PRO A 184 2.14 -0.50 -1.61
N GLY A 185 2.48 0.78 -1.86
CA GLY A 185 1.95 1.91 -1.11
C GLY A 185 0.43 2.02 -1.29
N THR A 186 -0.02 2.33 -2.51
CA THR A 186 -1.44 2.44 -2.87
C THR A 186 -2.28 1.23 -2.43
N ALA A 187 -1.75 0.01 -2.60
CA ALA A 187 -2.41 -1.21 -2.15
C ALA A 187 -2.63 -1.25 -0.63
N PHE A 188 -1.63 -0.82 0.13
CA PHE A 188 -1.68 -0.78 1.59
C PHE A 188 -2.67 0.28 2.08
N GLU A 189 -2.71 1.46 1.46
CA GLU A 189 -3.58 2.58 1.84
C GLU A 189 -5.06 2.24 1.63
N LEU A 190 -5.40 1.55 0.54
CA LEU A 190 -6.76 1.06 0.30
C LEU A 190 -7.15 -0.07 1.29
N LEU A 191 -6.22 -0.94 1.68
CA LEU A 191 -6.46 -1.95 2.72
C LEU A 191 -6.65 -1.33 4.11
N GLU A 192 -5.93 -0.25 4.43
CA GLU A 192 -6.17 0.54 5.65
C GLU A 192 -7.57 1.16 5.65
N ALA A 193 -8.01 1.73 4.53
CA ALA A 193 -9.37 2.26 4.38
C ALA A 193 -10.44 1.16 4.57
N GLN A 194 -10.26 -0.04 4.01
CA GLN A 194 -11.15 -1.19 4.28
C GLN A 194 -11.20 -1.53 5.78
N ALA A 195 -10.05 -1.69 6.43
CA ALA A 195 -9.98 -1.99 7.86
C ALA A 195 -10.66 -0.94 8.74
N ALA A 196 -10.52 0.35 8.38
CA ALA A 196 -11.08 1.47 9.14
C ALA A 196 -12.57 1.74 8.87
N THR A 197 -13.12 1.23 7.77
CA THR A 197 -14.54 1.39 7.38
C THR A 197 -15.42 0.21 7.78
N GLY A 198 -14.82 -0.91 8.19
CA GLY A 198 -15.54 -2.00 8.84
C GLY A 198 -14.86 -3.36 8.69
N TYR A 199 -14.42 -3.72 7.49
CA TYR A 199 -14.00 -5.09 7.17
C TYR A 199 -12.99 -5.10 6.03
N ILE A 200 -12.07 -6.07 6.05
CA ILE A 200 -11.33 -6.45 4.84
C ILE A 200 -12.28 -7.27 3.96
N ILE A 201 -12.36 -6.92 2.68
CA ILE A 201 -13.30 -7.54 1.73
C ILE A 201 -12.57 -8.50 0.79
N ASP A 202 -13.10 -9.71 0.63
CA ASP A 202 -12.78 -10.60 -0.49
C ASP A 202 -13.79 -10.38 -1.62
N PRO A 203 -13.43 -9.65 -2.70
CA PRO A 203 -14.36 -9.36 -3.80
C PRO A 203 -14.69 -10.60 -4.65
N ILE A 204 -13.94 -11.70 -4.51
CA ILE A 204 -14.15 -12.94 -5.27
C ILE A 204 -15.21 -13.81 -4.59
N LYS A 205 -15.21 -13.83 -3.25
CA LYS A 205 -16.14 -14.64 -2.44
C LYS A 205 -17.27 -13.83 -1.81
N ASN A 206 -17.26 -12.51 -1.98
CA ASN A 206 -18.13 -11.54 -1.31
C ASN A 206 -18.14 -11.73 0.22
N LEU A 207 -16.94 -11.86 0.82
CA LEU A 207 -16.78 -12.05 2.27
C LEU A 207 -16.29 -10.76 2.94
N LYS A 208 -16.97 -10.37 4.01
CA LYS A 208 -16.55 -9.32 4.96
C LYS A 208 -15.82 -9.98 6.14
N LEU A 209 -14.55 -9.66 6.36
CA LEU A 209 -13.69 -10.32 7.35
C LEU A 209 -13.01 -9.31 8.29
N THR A 210 -12.69 -9.75 9.51
CA THR A 210 -11.75 -9.02 10.38
C THR A 210 -10.32 -9.13 9.84
N VAL A 211 -9.42 -8.23 10.25
CA VAL A 211 -8.01 -8.27 9.82
C VAL A 211 -7.34 -9.60 10.20
N SER A 212 -7.69 -10.15 11.38
CA SER A 212 -7.16 -11.43 11.85
C SER A 212 -7.63 -12.63 11.03
N GLU A 213 -8.83 -12.59 10.46
CA GLU A 213 -9.37 -13.63 9.57
C GLU A 213 -8.81 -13.51 8.16
N ALA A 214 -8.75 -12.28 7.62
CA ALA A 214 -8.21 -12.02 6.29
C ALA A 214 -6.73 -12.47 6.15
N VAL A 215 -5.92 -12.32 7.21
CA VAL A 215 -4.54 -12.84 7.24
C VAL A 215 -4.51 -14.37 7.33
N LYS A 216 -5.38 -15.02 8.12
CA LYS A 216 -5.49 -16.49 8.19
C LYS A 216 -5.91 -17.10 6.85
N MET A 217 -6.80 -16.43 6.11
CA MET A 217 -7.30 -16.85 4.80
C MET A 217 -6.36 -16.46 3.65
N GLY A 218 -5.26 -15.75 3.91
CA GLY A 218 -4.28 -15.34 2.89
C GLY A 218 -4.78 -14.24 1.93
N ILE A 219 -5.91 -13.60 2.25
CA ILE A 219 -6.44 -12.44 1.50
C ILE A 219 -5.53 -11.23 1.70
N VAL A 220 -4.90 -11.11 2.87
CA VAL A 220 -3.86 -10.12 3.17
C VAL A 220 -2.62 -10.81 3.70
N GLY A 221 -1.44 -10.29 3.35
CA GLY A 221 -0.16 -10.81 3.81
C GLY A 221 0.14 -10.51 5.28
N PRO A 222 0.89 -11.38 5.98
CA PRO A 222 1.30 -11.15 7.36
C PRO A 222 2.12 -9.86 7.54
N GLU A 223 2.79 -9.38 6.49
CA GLU A 223 3.56 -8.12 6.47
C GLU A 223 2.75 -6.86 6.77
N PHE A 224 1.43 -6.89 6.59
CA PHE A 224 0.54 -5.76 6.87
C PHE A 224 -0.31 -5.94 8.14
N ARG A 225 -0.26 -7.13 8.77
CA ARG A 225 -1.13 -7.51 9.90
C ARG A 225 -1.18 -6.45 11.00
N ASP A 226 -0.03 -6.08 11.55
CA ASP A 226 0.02 -5.23 12.76
C ASP A 226 -0.38 -3.78 12.45
N LYS A 227 -0.16 -3.32 11.22
CA LYS A 227 -0.59 -1.99 10.77
C LYS A 227 -2.10 -1.95 10.52
N LEU A 228 -2.65 -2.96 9.86
CA LEU A 228 -4.10 -3.06 9.62
C LEU A 228 -4.87 -3.28 10.92
N LEU A 229 -4.31 -3.98 11.91
CA LEU A 229 -4.85 -4.03 13.27
C LEU A 229 -4.85 -2.66 13.97
N SER A 230 -3.99 -1.72 13.55
CA SER A 230 -4.02 -0.33 14.02
C SER A 230 -5.07 0.52 13.30
N ALA A 231 -5.40 0.20 12.04
CA ALA A 231 -6.50 0.81 11.30
C ALA A 231 -7.89 0.26 11.74
N GLU A 232 -8.00 -1.03 12.06
CA GLU A 232 -9.23 -1.67 12.60
C GLU A 232 -9.66 -1.08 13.97
N ARG A 233 -8.76 -0.39 14.67
CA ARG A 233 -9.08 0.40 15.88
C ARG A 233 -9.93 1.64 15.59
N ALA A 234 -10.00 2.10 14.35
CA ALA A 234 -10.97 3.11 13.93
C ALA A 234 -12.43 2.63 14.05
N VAL A 235 -12.64 1.30 14.06
CA VAL A 235 -13.95 0.65 14.21
C VAL A 235 -14.15 0.08 15.62
N THR A 236 -13.08 -0.45 16.22
CA THR A 236 -13.12 -1.13 17.54
C THR A 236 -12.76 -0.23 18.72
N GLY A 237 -12.31 1.00 18.46
CA GLY A 237 -11.88 1.98 19.46
C GLY A 237 -10.38 1.91 19.75
N TYR A 238 -9.76 3.08 19.94
CA TYR A 238 -8.42 3.19 20.48
C TYR A 238 -8.50 3.16 22.01
N ARG A 239 -7.64 2.38 22.68
CA ARG A 239 -7.54 2.45 24.15
C ARG A 239 -6.63 3.61 24.54
N ASP A 240 -7.18 4.57 25.27
CA ASP A 240 -6.42 5.68 25.85
C ASP A 240 -5.45 5.16 26.95
N PRO A 241 -4.12 5.36 26.82
CA PRO A 241 -3.16 4.91 27.83
C PRO A 241 -3.34 5.54 29.21
N TYR A 242 -3.95 6.73 29.29
CA TYR A 242 -4.08 7.48 30.54
C TYR A 242 -5.38 7.17 31.30
N THR A 243 -6.47 6.95 30.57
CA THR A 243 -7.81 6.72 31.17
C THR A 243 -8.28 5.27 31.08
N GLY A 244 -7.64 4.43 30.25
CA GLY A 244 -8.04 3.05 29.97
C GLY A 244 -9.32 2.92 29.13
N LYS A 245 -10.03 4.02 28.87
CA LYS A 245 -11.27 4.06 28.09
C LYS A 245 -11.01 3.84 26.59
N THR A 246 -12.04 3.35 25.91
CA THR A 246 -12.17 3.42 24.46
C THR A 246 -12.42 4.86 24.03
N ILE A 247 -11.75 5.30 22.95
CA ILE A 247 -11.93 6.61 22.34
C ILE A 247 -11.97 6.47 20.81
N SER A 248 -12.62 7.42 20.14
CA SER A 248 -12.78 7.40 18.68
C SER A 248 -11.48 7.67 17.92
N LEU A 249 -11.49 7.40 16.61
CA LEU A 249 -10.41 7.72 15.68
C LEU A 249 -9.99 9.20 15.79
N PHE A 250 -10.98 10.10 15.76
CA PHE A 250 -10.80 11.53 15.88
C PHE A 250 -10.23 11.96 17.24
N GLN A 251 -10.73 11.39 18.34
CA GLN A 251 -10.22 11.68 19.68
C GLN A 251 -8.78 11.15 19.87
N ALA A 252 -8.45 10.01 19.29
CA ALA A 252 -7.09 9.46 19.25
C ALA A 252 -6.15 10.36 18.43
N MET A 253 -6.63 10.95 17.34
CA MET A 253 -5.90 11.94 16.53
C MET A 253 -5.62 13.21 17.32
N LYS A 254 -6.64 13.81 17.98
CA LYS A 254 -6.46 15.00 18.82
C LYS A 254 -5.50 14.76 20.00
N LYS A 255 -5.47 13.54 20.55
CA LYS A 255 -4.52 13.11 21.60
C LYS A 255 -3.14 12.68 21.07
N GLY A 256 -2.90 12.69 19.76
CA GLY A 256 -1.62 12.30 19.16
C GLY A 256 -1.26 10.81 19.29
N LEU A 257 -2.25 9.94 19.53
CA LEU A 257 -2.06 8.48 19.54
C LEU A 257 -1.92 7.90 18.12
N ILE A 258 -2.38 8.64 17.12
CA ILE A 258 -2.20 8.38 15.69
C ILE A 258 -1.66 9.66 15.01
N LEU A 259 -0.96 9.48 13.89
CA LEU A 259 -0.51 10.59 13.05
C LEU A 259 -1.72 11.31 12.45
N LYS A 260 -1.67 12.65 12.33
CA LYS A 260 -2.78 13.45 11.81
C LYS A 260 -3.16 13.05 10.39
N ASP A 261 -2.21 13.06 9.46
CA ASP A 261 -2.42 12.75 8.03
C ASP A 261 -3.04 11.35 7.84
N HIS A 262 -2.61 10.38 8.66
CA HIS A 262 -3.19 9.04 8.71
C HIS A 262 -4.62 9.05 9.26
N GLY A 263 -4.89 9.78 10.35
CA GLY A 263 -6.23 9.93 10.93
C GLY A 263 -7.23 10.61 9.99
N ILE A 264 -6.80 11.70 9.32
CA ILE A 264 -7.55 12.45 8.30
C ILE A 264 -8.01 11.49 7.19
N ARG A 265 -7.08 10.72 6.62
CA ARG A 265 -7.37 9.72 5.58
C ARG A 265 -8.38 8.65 6.00
N LEU A 266 -8.32 8.19 7.26
CA LEU A 266 -9.27 7.19 7.76
C LEU A 266 -10.64 7.80 8.06
N LEU A 267 -10.72 9.05 8.53
CA LEU A 267 -11.97 9.78 8.75
C LEU A 267 -12.69 10.03 7.42
N GLU A 268 -11.96 10.52 6.42
CA GLU A 268 -12.43 10.72 5.05
C GLU A 268 -13.08 9.45 4.48
N ALA A 269 -12.39 8.31 4.58
CA ALA A 269 -12.91 7.02 4.13
C ALA A 269 -14.19 6.61 4.89
N GLN A 270 -14.30 6.92 6.20
CA GLN A 270 -15.53 6.67 6.97
C GLN A 270 -16.70 7.54 6.48
N ILE A 271 -16.49 8.86 6.30
CA ILE A 271 -17.52 9.79 5.81
C ILE A 271 -18.05 9.35 4.43
N ALA A 272 -17.15 9.10 3.48
CA ALA A 272 -17.50 8.64 2.14
C ALA A 272 -18.24 7.29 2.12
N THR A 273 -18.01 6.43 3.13
CA THR A 273 -18.68 5.13 3.27
C THR A 273 -19.91 5.15 4.19
N GLY A 274 -20.46 6.33 4.49
CA GLY A 274 -21.80 6.49 5.07
C GLY A 274 -21.88 7.32 6.35
N GLY A 275 -20.75 7.63 7.00
CA GLY A 275 -20.71 8.42 8.24
C GLY A 275 -19.58 8.00 9.20
N ILE A 276 -19.35 8.84 10.21
CA ILE A 276 -18.33 8.64 11.27
C ILE A 276 -18.69 7.41 12.11
N ILE A 277 -17.71 6.55 12.42
CA ILE A 277 -17.97 5.35 13.22
C ILE A 277 -17.85 5.64 14.71
N ASP A 278 -18.91 5.31 15.46
CA ASP A 278 -18.88 5.24 16.92
C ASP A 278 -18.33 3.86 17.35
N PRO A 279 -17.15 3.78 18.01
CA PRO A 279 -16.58 2.50 18.43
C PRO A 279 -17.24 1.91 19.68
N GLU A 280 -17.96 2.72 20.47
CA GLU A 280 -18.65 2.25 21.66
C GLU A 280 -19.98 1.59 21.25
N GLU A 281 -20.77 2.28 20.42
CA GLU A 281 -22.07 1.80 19.94
C GLU A 281 -22.02 1.03 18.59
N SER A 282 -20.83 0.92 18.00
CA SER A 282 -20.51 0.01 16.87
C SER A 282 -21.33 0.20 15.59
N HIS A 283 -21.77 1.42 15.31
CA HIS A 283 -22.46 1.81 14.09
C HIS A 283 -21.99 3.19 13.60
N ARG A 284 -22.47 3.63 12.44
CA ARG A 284 -22.12 4.92 11.84
C ARG A 284 -23.15 5.98 12.19
N LEU A 285 -22.66 7.17 12.51
CA LEU A 285 -23.44 8.35 12.84
C LEU A 285 -23.47 9.33 11.66
N PRO A 286 -24.58 10.07 11.47
CA PRO A 286 -24.57 11.32 10.72
C PRO A 286 -23.53 12.30 11.27
N VAL A 287 -23.02 13.19 10.41
CA VAL A 287 -21.98 14.18 10.77
C VAL A 287 -22.45 15.09 11.92
N GLU A 288 -23.69 15.58 11.87
CA GLU A 288 -24.24 16.49 12.89
C GLU A 288 -24.32 15.83 14.28
N VAL A 289 -24.72 14.56 14.32
CA VAL A 289 -24.79 13.76 15.55
C VAL A 289 -23.37 13.46 16.08
N ALA A 290 -22.40 13.28 15.19
CA ALA A 290 -21.00 13.09 15.57
C ALA A 290 -20.38 14.36 16.20
N TYR A 291 -20.80 15.58 15.79
CA TYR A 291 -20.44 16.82 16.48
C TYR A 291 -21.01 16.85 17.90
N ASN A 292 -22.32 16.59 18.06
CA ASN A 292 -22.99 16.59 19.37
C ASN A 292 -22.35 15.61 20.37
N ARG A 293 -21.79 14.50 19.89
CA ARG A 293 -21.07 13.50 20.71
C ARG A 293 -19.58 13.79 20.90
N GLY A 294 -19.02 14.84 20.28
CA GLY A 294 -17.57 15.12 20.29
C GLY A 294 -16.74 14.02 19.64
N LEU A 295 -17.33 13.29 18.70
CA LEU A 295 -16.68 12.25 17.88
C LEU A 295 -16.09 12.83 16.59
N PHE A 296 -16.46 14.06 16.24
CA PHE A 296 -15.99 14.85 15.11
C PHE A 296 -16.11 16.35 15.46
N ASP A 297 -15.56 17.27 14.66
CA ASP A 297 -15.70 18.73 14.86
C ASP A 297 -15.76 19.51 13.54
N GLU A 298 -16.27 20.74 13.63
CA GLU A 298 -16.43 21.67 12.50
C GLU A 298 -15.08 21.98 11.84
N ASP A 299 -14.02 22.24 12.63
CA ASP A 299 -12.65 22.45 12.15
C ASP A 299 -12.17 21.33 11.21
N MET A 300 -12.38 20.06 11.56
CA MET A 300 -12.00 18.91 10.71
C MET A 300 -12.93 18.74 9.52
N ASN A 301 -14.20 19.14 9.63
CA ASN A 301 -15.13 19.10 8.51
C ASN A 301 -14.77 20.14 7.45
N GLU A 302 -14.35 21.35 7.83
CA GLU A 302 -13.83 22.34 6.89
C GLU A 302 -12.59 21.81 6.17
N ILE A 303 -11.63 21.23 6.91
CA ILE A 303 -10.44 20.61 6.34
C ILE A 303 -10.81 19.51 5.33
N LEU A 304 -11.70 18.58 5.69
CA LEU A 304 -12.12 17.47 4.82
C LEU A 304 -13.02 17.90 3.65
N SER A 305 -13.64 19.08 3.73
CA SER A 305 -14.43 19.65 2.63
C SER A 305 -13.57 20.36 1.58
N ASP A 306 -12.37 20.83 1.95
CA ASP A 306 -11.43 21.45 1.01
C ASP A 306 -10.54 20.38 0.31
N PRO A 307 -10.61 20.24 -1.03
CA PRO A 307 -9.74 19.35 -1.79
C PRO A 307 -8.32 19.93 -1.96
N SER A 308 -7.70 20.33 -0.85
CA SER A 308 -6.31 20.78 -0.73
C SER A 308 -5.31 19.62 -0.95
N ASP A 309 -4.02 19.82 -0.68
CA ASP A 309 -3.03 18.72 -0.79
C ASP A 309 -3.05 17.81 0.46
N ASP A 310 -3.41 18.36 1.62
CA ASP A 310 -3.42 17.67 2.92
C ASP A 310 -4.54 16.60 3.03
N THR A 311 -5.58 16.69 2.19
CA THR A 311 -6.69 15.71 2.14
C THR A 311 -6.52 14.64 1.06
N LYS A 312 -5.55 14.76 0.15
CA LYS A 312 -5.37 13.81 -0.97
C LYS A 312 -4.56 12.59 -0.58
N GLY A 313 -5.10 11.83 0.38
CA GLY A 313 -4.45 10.68 1.00
C GLY A 313 -4.36 9.40 0.14
N PHE A 314 -4.95 9.39 -1.06
CA PHE A 314 -5.03 8.23 -1.95
C PHE A 314 -4.45 8.52 -3.34
N PHE A 315 -4.11 7.48 -4.11
CA PHE A 315 -3.44 7.59 -5.41
C PHE A 315 -4.16 6.75 -6.48
N ASP A 316 -4.52 7.34 -7.62
CA ASP A 316 -5.11 6.61 -8.75
C ASP A 316 -4.02 5.95 -9.61
N PRO A 317 -3.96 4.61 -9.73
CA PRO A 317 -2.97 3.92 -10.55
C PRO A 317 -3.08 4.21 -12.06
N ASN A 318 -4.23 4.69 -12.54
CA ASN A 318 -4.49 4.97 -13.96
C ASN A 318 -3.89 6.32 -14.37
N THR A 319 -4.25 7.41 -13.67
CA THR A 319 -3.79 8.78 -13.98
C THR A 319 -2.48 9.16 -13.29
N GLU A 320 -2.07 8.42 -12.25
CA GLU A 320 -0.95 8.74 -11.36
C GLU A 320 -1.13 10.06 -10.58
N GLU A 321 -2.37 10.41 -10.26
CA GLU A 321 -2.76 11.58 -9.46
C GLU A 321 -3.02 11.21 -7.98
N ASN A 322 -2.73 12.15 -7.07
CA ASN A 322 -3.22 12.10 -5.69
C ASN A 322 -4.66 12.61 -5.65
N LEU A 323 -5.56 11.89 -4.95
CA LEU A 323 -6.99 12.16 -4.88
C LEU A 323 -7.52 11.99 -3.45
N THR A 324 -8.68 12.57 -3.20
CA THR A 324 -9.54 12.21 -2.07
C THR A 324 -10.12 10.81 -2.26
N TYR A 325 -10.48 10.13 -1.17
CA TYR A 325 -11.16 8.83 -1.21
C TYR A 325 -12.45 8.89 -2.02
N LEU A 326 -13.22 9.98 -1.86
CA LEU A 326 -14.47 10.19 -2.58
C LEU A 326 -14.23 10.28 -4.10
N GLN A 327 -13.27 11.11 -4.55
CA GLN A 327 -12.88 11.21 -5.96
C GLN A 327 -12.37 9.88 -6.53
N LEU A 328 -11.65 9.09 -5.74
CA LEU A 328 -11.20 7.77 -6.19
C LEU A 328 -12.38 6.78 -6.30
N MET A 329 -13.34 6.85 -5.37
CA MET A 329 -14.54 6.03 -5.36
C MET A 329 -15.49 6.37 -6.54
N GLU A 330 -15.57 7.64 -6.94
CA GLU A 330 -16.27 8.08 -8.16
C GLU A 330 -15.66 7.54 -9.46
N ARG A 331 -14.35 7.20 -9.45
CA ARG A 331 -13.65 6.56 -10.57
C ARG A 331 -13.79 5.02 -10.57
N CYS A 332 -14.37 4.43 -9.54
CA CYS A 332 -14.63 2.99 -9.45
C CYS A 332 -15.90 2.58 -10.22
N ILE A 333 -16.03 1.29 -10.49
CA ILE A 333 -17.27 0.68 -11.00
C ILE A 333 -17.94 -0.14 -9.90
N THR A 334 -19.26 -0.26 -9.94
CA THR A 334 -20.00 -1.17 -9.05
C THR A 334 -20.32 -2.45 -9.80
N ASP A 335 -19.94 -3.61 -9.25
CA ASP A 335 -20.33 -4.91 -9.80
C ASP A 335 -21.84 -5.16 -9.61
N PRO A 336 -22.63 -5.36 -10.68
CA PRO A 336 -24.07 -5.60 -10.59
C PRO A 336 -24.46 -6.86 -9.81
N GLN A 337 -23.57 -7.86 -9.68
CA GLN A 337 -23.89 -9.11 -9.00
C GLN A 337 -23.65 -9.05 -7.49
N THR A 338 -22.58 -8.37 -7.05
CA THR A 338 -22.19 -8.31 -5.63
C THR A 338 -22.49 -6.99 -4.95
N GLY A 339 -22.73 -5.91 -5.70
CA GLY A 339 -22.83 -4.54 -5.17
C GLY A 339 -21.50 -3.98 -4.68
N LEU A 340 -20.37 -4.63 -4.98
CA LEU A 340 -19.04 -4.21 -4.54
C LEU A 340 -18.47 -3.14 -5.47
N VAL A 341 -17.86 -2.11 -4.86
CA VAL A 341 -17.17 -1.04 -5.58
C VAL A 341 -15.74 -1.51 -5.89
N LEU A 342 -15.38 -1.56 -7.17
CA LEU A 342 -14.11 -2.06 -7.68
C LEU A 342 -13.36 -0.97 -8.43
N LEU A 343 -12.07 -0.80 -8.11
CA LEU A 343 -11.20 0.13 -8.81
C LEU A 343 -10.90 -0.40 -10.21
N LEU A 344 -11.37 0.33 -11.23
CA LEU A 344 -11.10 0.00 -12.63
C LEU A 344 -9.63 0.25 -12.94
N LEU A 345 -8.89 -0.80 -13.29
CA LEU A 345 -7.59 -0.67 -13.93
C LEU A 345 -7.75 -0.85 -15.43
N LYS A 346 -7.54 0.25 -16.15
CA LYS A 346 -7.41 0.23 -17.60
C LYS A 346 -6.03 -0.30 -17.96
N GLU A 347 -5.93 -1.06 -19.03
CA GLU A 347 -4.59 -1.31 -19.58
C GLU A 347 -3.99 0.04 -19.98
N LYS A 348 -2.77 0.30 -19.50
CA LYS A 348 -1.92 1.29 -20.15
C LYS A 348 -1.65 0.75 -21.55
N LYS A 349 -2.50 1.14 -22.51
CA LYS A 349 -2.12 1.22 -23.92
C LYS A 349 -0.76 1.88 -23.90
N ARG A 350 0.27 1.12 -24.25
CA ARG A 350 1.55 1.70 -24.63
C ARG A 350 1.28 2.44 -25.91
N GLU A 351 0.79 3.68 -25.79
CA GLU A 351 0.94 4.65 -26.85
C GLU A 351 2.39 4.56 -27.31
N ARG A 352 2.59 4.44 -28.62
CA ARG A 352 3.92 4.54 -29.23
C ARG A 352 4.39 6.00 -29.19
N LYS A 353 4.35 6.60 -28.00
CA LYS A 353 5.29 7.65 -27.62
C LYS A 353 6.64 6.96 -27.66
N THR A 354 7.45 7.35 -28.64
CA THR A 354 8.88 7.05 -28.68
C THR A 354 9.46 7.25 -27.28
N SER A 355 10.39 6.38 -26.88
CA SER A 355 10.79 6.20 -25.49
C SER A 355 11.62 7.36 -24.94
N SER A 356 10.98 8.52 -24.82
CA SER A 356 11.34 9.68 -24.02
C SER A 356 11.26 9.40 -22.51
N LYS A 357 11.39 8.13 -22.11
CA LYS A 357 11.96 7.74 -20.81
C LYS A 357 13.46 8.01 -20.80
N SER A 358 13.82 9.28 -21.01
CA SER A 358 15.01 9.83 -20.36
C SER A 358 14.77 9.69 -18.86
N SER A 359 15.34 8.64 -18.26
CA SER A 359 15.35 8.42 -16.81
C SER A 359 16.40 9.31 -16.12
N VAL A 360 16.74 10.44 -16.75
CA VAL A 360 17.54 11.51 -16.20
C VAL A 360 16.60 12.67 -15.91
N ARG A 361 16.56 13.14 -14.66
CA ARG A 361 15.84 14.37 -14.29
C ARG A 361 16.38 15.52 -15.15
N LYS A 362 15.62 15.95 -16.16
CA LYS A 362 16.01 17.06 -17.02
C LYS A 362 16.20 18.33 -16.19
N ARG A 363 17.44 18.84 -16.14
CA ARG A 363 17.67 20.27 -15.97
C ARG A 363 17.59 20.87 -17.36
N ARG A 364 16.42 21.37 -17.76
CA ARG A 364 16.31 22.13 -19.01
C ARG A 364 16.90 23.51 -18.76
N VAL A 365 18.01 23.84 -19.41
CA VAL A 365 18.50 25.21 -19.48
C VAL A 365 17.54 25.97 -20.39
N VAL A 366 16.89 27.01 -19.87
CA VAL A 366 16.01 27.89 -20.64
C VAL A 366 16.67 29.25 -20.70
N ILE A 367 17.18 29.62 -21.88
CA ILE A 367 17.63 30.98 -22.15
C ILE A 367 16.51 31.68 -22.88
N VAL A 368 16.08 32.83 -22.35
CA VAL A 368 15.06 33.67 -22.97
C VAL A 368 15.77 34.87 -23.59
N ASP A 369 15.46 35.15 -24.84
CA ASP A 369 15.94 36.31 -25.58
C ASP A 369 15.40 37.60 -24.94
N PRO A 370 16.25 38.49 -24.37
CA PRO A 370 15.77 39.64 -23.59
C PRO A 370 14.88 40.61 -24.38
N GLU A 371 15.07 40.68 -25.69
CA GLU A 371 14.33 41.59 -26.58
C GLU A 371 13.01 41.01 -27.11
N SER A 372 12.91 39.69 -27.24
CA SER A 372 11.74 39.04 -27.86
C SER A 372 10.90 38.18 -26.91
N GLY A 373 11.39 37.92 -25.69
CA GLY A 373 10.71 37.10 -24.69
C GLY A 373 10.56 35.62 -25.08
N LYS A 374 11.19 35.18 -26.18
CA LYS A 374 11.13 33.81 -26.68
C LYS A 374 12.29 32.99 -26.14
N GLU A 375 12.01 31.72 -25.85
CA GLU A 375 13.04 30.74 -25.53
C GLU A 375 13.95 30.51 -26.76
N MET A 376 15.25 30.36 -26.50
CA MET A 376 16.28 30.09 -27.51
C MET A 376 17.31 29.09 -26.99
N SER A 377 18.02 28.43 -27.91
CA SER A 377 19.05 27.44 -27.57
C SER A 377 20.33 28.10 -27.02
N VAL A 378 21.11 27.32 -26.26
CA VAL A 378 22.44 27.70 -25.77
C VAL A 378 23.37 28.14 -26.91
N TYR A 379 23.26 27.51 -28.07
CA TYR A 379 24.03 27.87 -29.27
C TYR A 379 23.58 29.18 -29.93
N GLU A 380 22.29 29.50 -29.92
CA GLU A 380 21.77 30.77 -30.43
C GLU A 380 22.12 31.94 -29.50
N ALA A 381 22.03 31.74 -28.19
CA ALA A 381 22.48 32.71 -27.19
C ALA A 381 23.97 33.04 -27.36
N TYR A 382 24.82 32.03 -27.59
CA TYR A 382 26.24 32.23 -27.88
C TYR A 382 26.46 32.98 -29.20
N ARG A 383 25.78 32.60 -30.29
CA ARG A 383 25.88 33.31 -31.59
C ARG A 383 25.41 34.77 -31.52
N LYS A 384 24.43 35.09 -30.66
CA LYS A 384 23.99 36.47 -30.40
C LYS A 384 24.93 37.24 -29.45
N GLY A 385 25.95 36.59 -28.86
CA GLY A 385 26.84 37.20 -27.86
C GLY A 385 26.19 37.44 -26.49
N LEU A 386 25.04 36.80 -26.22
CA LEU A 386 24.32 36.92 -24.94
C LEU A 386 24.95 36.08 -23.82
N ILE A 387 25.76 35.08 -24.19
CA ILE A 387 26.62 34.31 -23.28
C ILE A 387 28.03 34.21 -23.87
N ASP A 388 29.04 34.19 -22.99
CA ASP A 388 30.43 34.03 -23.39
C ASP A 388 30.78 32.58 -23.73
N HIS A 389 31.95 32.37 -24.35
CA HIS A 389 32.38 31.05 -24.82
C HIS A 389 32.55 30.03 -23.69
N LYS A 390 32.92 30.47 -22.48
CA LYS A 390 33.11 29.56 -21.34
C LYS A 390 31.75 29.11 -20.80
N THR A 391 30.81 30.03 -20.59
CA THR A 391 29.44 29.67 -20.20
C THR A 391 28.69 28.90 -21.29
N TYR A 392 28.96 29.15 -22.58
CA TYR A 392 28.47 28.29 -23.66
C TYR A 392 28.89 26.81 -23.48
N LEU A 393 30.17 26.56 -23.19
CA LEU A 393 30.69 25.20 -22.95
C LEU A 393 30.05 24.57 -21.70
N GLU A 394 29.98 25.30 -20.58
CA GLU A 394 29.40 24.83 -19.31
C GLU A 394 27.89 24.54 -19.40
N LEU A 395 27.15 25.27 -20.23
CA LEU A 395 25.72 25.04 -20.47
C LEU A 395 25.48 23.93 -21.51
N ALA A 396 26.29 23.85 -22.57
CA ALA A 396 26.20 22.79 -23.57
C ALA A 396 26.57 21.41 -23.01
N GLU A 397 27.51 21.34 -22.04
CA GLU A 397 27.84 20.10 -21.32
C GLU A 397 26.67 19.59 -20.45
N GLN A 398 25.78 20.50 -20.01
CA GLN A 398 24.56 20.14 -19.28
C GLN A 398 23.40 19.70 -20.21
N GLU A 399 23.46 20.02 -21.50
CA GLU A 399 22.47 19.63 -22.53
C GLU A 399 22.81 18.31 -23.27
N CYS A 400 23.63 17.43 -22.69
CA CYS A 400 24.09 16.20 -23.35
C CYS A 400 22.98 15.14 -23.49
N GLU A 401 22.01 15.40 -24.37
CA GLU A 401 20.88 14.55 -24.73
C GLU A 401 20.97 14.14 -26.21
N TRP A 402 21.08 12.84 -26.45
CA TRP A 402 20.72 12.24 -27.74
C TRP A 402 19.21 12.38 -27.93
N GLU A 403 18.77 12.80 -29.10
CA GLU A 403 17.36 13.05 -29.41
C GLU A 403 16.90 12.21 -30.60
N GLU A 404 15.90 11.35 -30.40
CA GLU A 404 15.24 10.62 -31.48
C GLU A 404 14.10 11.47 -32.05
N ILE A 405 14.22 11.85 -33.33
CA ILE A 405 13.20 12.58 -34.07
C ILE A 405 12.62 11.64 -35.14
N THR A 406 11.30 11.47 -35.12
CA THR A 406 10.59 10.83 -36.22
C THR A 406 10.21 11.90 -37.25
N MET A 407 10.92 11.93 -38.38
CA MET A 407 10.63 12.82 -39.50
C MET A 407 9.75 12.11 -40.52
N THR A 408 8.56 12.65 -40.80
CA THR A 408 7.73 12.27 -41.94
C THR A 408 8.25 12.94 -43.22
N SER A 409 8.55 12.14 -44.25
CA SER A 409 8.83 12.66 -45.60
C SER A 409 7.58 13.28 -46.22
N SER A 410 7.75 14.09 -47.26
CA SER A 410 6.65 14.60 -48.10
C SER A 410 5.75 13.50 -48.67
N ASP A 411 6.28 12.28 -48.76
CA ASP A 411 5.62 11.10 -49.33
C ASP A 411 4.90 10.23 -48.28
N GLY A 412 4.90 10.65 -47.00
CA GLY A 412 4.21 9.97 -45.89
C GLY A 412 5.03 8.90 -45.15
N GLU A 413 6.24 8.58 -45.62
CA GLU A 413 7.17 7.65 -44.96
C GLU A 413 7.71 8.23 -43.64
N GLU A 414 7.52 7.52 -42.52
CA GLU A 414 8.07 7.86 -41.19
C GLU A 414 9.51 7.36 -41.03
N LYS A 415 10.48 8.27 -40.94
CA LYS A 415 11.90 7.94 -40.67
C LYS A 415 12.30 8.33 -39.25
N SER A 416 12.80 7.36 -38.48
CA SER A 416 13.36 7.63 -37.14
C SER A 416 14.87 7.90 -37.24
N ILE A 417 15.27 9.09 -36.81
CA ILE A 417 16.64 9.60 -36.87
C ILE A 417 17.09 9.95 -35.45
N ILE A 418 18.28 9.51 -35.05
CA ILE A 418 18.89 9.89 -33.78
C ILE A 418 19.91 10.99 -34.02
N ILE A 419 19.80 12.09 -33.27
CA ILE A 419 20.65 13.27 -33.42
C ILE A 419 21.52 13.44 -32.17
N ASP A 420 22.83 13.59 -32.39
CA ASP A 420 23.77 14.07 -31.39
C ASP A 420 23.68 15.61 -31.32
N ARG A 421 23.04 16.15 -30.27
CA ARG A 421 22.96 17.61 -30.07
C ARG A 421 24.32 18.28 -29.79
N ARG A 422 25.35 17.52 -29.40
CA ARG A 422 26.70 18.04 -29.13
C ARG A 422 27.53 18.17 -30.41
N SER A 423 27.39 17.26 -31.37
CA SER A 423 28.17 17.27 -32.63
C SER A 423 27.37 17.61 -33.89
N GLY A 424 26.04 17.69 -33.79
CA GLY A 424 25.13 17.91 -34.92
C GLY A 424 24.98 16.70 -35.86
N ARG A 425 25.54 15.55 -35.50
CA ARG A 425 25.50 14.32 -36.32
C ARG A 425 24.12 13.67 -36.24
N GLN A 426 23.65 13.16 -37.38
CA GLN A 426 22.36 12.49 -37.53
C GLN A 426 22.58 11.05 -37.97
N TYR A 427 21.83 10.13 -37.38
CA TYR A 427 21.93 8.69 -37.59
C TYR A 427 20.54 8.14 -37.94
N ASP A 428 20.31 7.80 -39.21
CA ASP A 428 19.08 7.13 -39.66
C ASP A 428 19.13 5.65 -39.23
N ILE A 429 18.13 5.21 -38.46
CA ILE A 429 18.06 3.86 -37.89
C ILE A 429 17.86 2.81 -38.99
N ALA A 430 17.13 3.14 -40.06
CA ALA A 430 16.89 2.22 -41.17
C ALA A 430 18.12 2.07 -42.07
N ASP A 431 18.85 3.17 -42.33
CA ASP A 431 20.14 3.13 -43.04
C ASP A 431 21.21 2.37 -42.23
N ALA A 432 21.22 2.52 -40.90
CA ALA A 432 22.12 1.78 -40.02
C ALA A 432 21.85 0.27 -39.97
N LEU A 433 20.57 -0.15 -40.03
CA LEU A 433 20.19 -1.56 -40.23
C LEU A 433 20.62 -2.06 -41.62
N ALA A 434 20.33 -1.30 -42.67
CA ALA A 434 20.67 -1.67 -44.06
C ALA A 434 22.19 -1.83 -44.28
N ARG A 435 23.00 -1.03 -43.58
CA ARG A 435 24.48 -1.12 -43.57
C ARG A 435 25.04 -2.16 -42.60
N GLY A 436 24.20 -2.81 -41.79
CA GLY A 436 24.64 -3.79 -40.78
C GLY A 436 25.50 -3.20 -39.66
N LEU A 437 25.29 -1.93 -39.32
CA LEU A 437 25.91 -1.26 -38.15
C LEU A 437 25.23 -1.68 -36.85
N ILE A 438 23.93 -1.99 -36.91
CA ILE A 438 23.13 -2.53 -35.82
C ILE A 438 22.36 -3.77 -36.28
N ASP A 439 22.12 -4.71 -35.37
CA ASP A 439 21.27 -5.87 -35.60
C ASP A 439 19.81 -5.57 -35.21
N GLN A 440 18.86 -6.29 -35.82
CA GLN A 440 17.44 -6.21 -35.48
C GLN A 440 17.18 -6.43 -33.97
N SER A 441 17.95 -7.32 -33.34
CA SER A 441 17.90 -7.59 -31.89
C SER A 441 18.31 -6.39 -31.03
N ALA A 442 19.24 -5.55 -31.49
CA ALA A 442 19.64 -4.33 -30.80
C ALA A 442 18.54 -3.26 -30.89
N LEU A 443 17.88 -3.14 -32.06
CA LEU A 443 16.71 -2.26 -32.22
C LEU A 443 15.54 -2.72 -31.33
N ASP A 444 15.29 -4.01 -31.22
CA ASP A 444 14.23 -4.55 -30.36
C ASP A 444 14.56 -4.39 -28.86
N GLN A 445 15.85 -4.46 -28.47
CA GLN A 445 16.30 -4.15 -27.10
C GLN A 445 16.16 -2.66 -26.76
N TYR A 446 16.48 -1.76 -27.70
CA TYR A 446 16.23 -0.32 -27.57
C TYR A 446 14.73 -0.02 -27.46
N ARG A 447 13.90 -0.53 -28.39
CA ARG A 447 12.44 -0.35 -28.40
C ARG A 447 11.71 -0.98 -27.21
N SER A 448 12.28 -2.02 -26.59
CA SER A 448 11.76 -2.59 -25.34
C SER A 448 12.17 -1.81 -24.09
N GLY A 449 13.06 -0.82 -24.21
CA GLY A 449 13.57 -0.02 -23.11
C GLY A 449 14.60 -0.72 -22.23
N ASN A 450 15.20 -1.81 -22.73
CA ASN A 450 16.27 -2.56 -22.06
C ASN A 450 17.66 -1.97 -22.31
N LEU A 451 17.78 -1.08 -23.30
CA LEU A 451 19.04 -0.49 -23.75
C LEU A 451 18.85 1.03 -23.88
N ALA A 452 19.75 1.83 -23.29
CA ALA A 452 19.59 3.27 -23.20
C ALA A 452 19.87 3.97 -24.54
N ILE A 453 19.26 5.14 -24.79
CA ILE A 453 19.50 5.91 -26.03
C ILE A 453 20.97 6.25 -26.26
N THR A 454 21.74 6.47 -25.18
CA THR A 454 23.21 6.63 -25.23
C THR A 454 23.92 5.38 -25.74
N GLU A 455 23.56 4.20 -25.20
CA GLU A 455 24.15 2.92 -25.59
C GLU A 455 23.76 2.55 -27.03
N PHE A 456 22.54 2.88 -27.45
CA PHE A 456 22.06 2.67 -28.80
C PHE A 456 22.77 3.59 -29.81
N ALA A 457 22.97 4.85 -29.42
CA ALA A 457 23.71 5.82 -30.22
C ALA A 457 25.21 5.50 -30.34
N ASP A 458 25.85 4.97 -29.30
CA ASP A 458 27.25 4.49 -29.34
C ASP A 458 27.43 3.31 -30.32
N MET A 459 26.41 2.47 -30.50
CA MET A 459 26.40 1.43 -31.56
C MET A 459 26.24 2.05 -32.95
N LEU A 460 25.33 3.04 -33.12
CA LEU A 460 25.13 3.76 -34.38
C LEU A 460 26.36 4.59 -34.79
N SER A 461 27.13 5.12 -33.83
CA SER A 461 28.29 5.95 -34.09
C SER A 461 29.54 5.18 -34.53
N GLY A 462 29.50 3.84 -34.47
CA GLY A 462 30.60 2.97 -34.88
C GLY A 462 31.77 2.85 -33.88
N ASN A 463 31.63 3.38 -32.66
CA ASN A 463 32.71 3.35 -31.65
C ASN A 463 32.99 1.94 -31.07
N MET A 464 32.12 0.96 -31.35
CA MET A 464 32.32 -0.46 -30.99
C MET A 464 33.18 -1.23 -32.02
N SER A 465 34.35 -0.70 -32.39
CA SER A 465 35.33 -1.42 -33.20
C SER A 465 36.05 -2.50 -32.38
N GLY A 466 35.46 -3.68 -32.19
CA GLY A 466 36.19 -4.74 -31.48
C GLY A 466 35.52 -6.02 -31.01
N PHE A 467 34.33 -6.41 -31.45
CA PHE A 467 33.81 -7.77 -31.17
C PHE A 467 33.13 -8.43 -32.38
N ARG A 468 33.95 -8.96 -33.30
CA ARG A 468 33.57 -10.13 -34.11
C ARG A 468 34.44 -11.33 -33.69
N SER A 469 33.80 -12.49 -33.69
CA SER A 469 34.16 -13.74 -33.01
C SER A 469 35.61 -14.25 -33.11
N ARG A 470 36.10 -14.72 -31.94
CA ARG A 470 36.96 -15.90 -31.71
C ARG A 470 38.41 -15.95 -32.26
N SER A 471 39.32 -16.17 -31.30
CA SER A 471 40.50 -17.06 -31.34
C SER A 471 41.90 -16.44 -31.40
N SER A 472 42.81 -17.14 -30.72
CA SER A 472 44.27 -17.00 -30.63
C SER A 472 44.83 -15.94 -29.66
N SER A 473 45.80 -16.42 -28.90
CA SER A 473 46.56 -15.72 -27.87
C SER A 473 47.60 -14.78 -28.49
N PHE A 474 47.92 -13.67 -27.82
CA PHE A 474 49.30 -13.33 -27.42
C PHE A 474 49.26 -12.21 -26.37
N GLY A 475 50.16 -12.26 -25.40
CA GLY A 475 50.26 -11.24 -24.36
C GLY A 475 51.18 -10.09 -24.78
N SER A 476 50.96 -8.90 -24.24
CA SER A 476 52.00 -7.88 -24.08
C SER A 476 51.64 -6.93 -22.94
N THR A 477 52.58 -6.78 -22.02
CA THR A 477 52.53 -5.85 -20.90
C THR A 477 52.77 -4.42 -21.41
N SER A 478 52.00 -3.44 -20.94
CA SER A 478 52.38 -2.02 -21.08
C SER A 478 51.77 -1.21 -19.94
N SER A 479 52.59 -0.36 -19.34
CA SER A 479 52.32 0.43 -18.15
C SER A 479 52.40 1.92 -18.47
N TYR A 480 51.32 2.66 -18.25
CA TYR A 480 51.28 4.13 -18.32
C TYR A 480 50.34 4.71 -17.23
N PRO A 481 50.47 6.00 -16.86
CA PRO A 481 50.14 6.47 -15.51
C PRO A 481 48.66 6.82 -15.31
N MET A 482 48.24 6.83 -14.05
CA MET A 482 46.90 7.25 -13.62
C MET A 482 46.74 8.78 -13.70
N SER A 483 45.79 9.23 -14.52
CA SER A 483 45.20 10.58 -14.46
C SER A 483 44.06 10.62 -13.44
N PRO A 484 43.71 11.78 -12.86
CA PRO A 484 42.76 11.87 -11.75
C PRO A 484 41.33 11.46 -12.16
N VAL A 485 40.66 10.72 -11.28
CA VAL A 485 39.33 10.14 -11.50
C VAL A 485 38.22 11.19 -11.29
N PRO A 486 37.31 11.42 -12.27
CA PRO A 486 36.12 12.25 -12.08
C PRO A 486 35.08 11.58 -11.18
N SER A 487 34.39 12.34 -10.33
CA SER A 487 33.40 11.81 -9.38
C SER A 487 32.20 11.13 -10.08
N ILE A 488 32.09 9.81 -9.90
CA ILE A 488 31.01 8.98 -10.43
C ILE A 488 29.70 9.23 -9.64
N ARG A 489 28.65 9.70 -10.32
CA ARG A 489 27.32 9.86 -9.73
C ARG A 489 26.65 8.49 -9.52
N THR A 490 26.39 8.14 -8.26
CA THR A 490 25.87 6.81 -7.84
C THR A 490 24.33 6.75 -7.70
N PRO A 491 23.71 5.54 -7.79
CA PRO A 491 22.25 5.37 -7.76
C PRO A 491 21.59 5.72 -6.41
N ALA A 492 20.27 5.98 -6.43
CA ALA A 492 19.50 6.58 -5.33
C ALA A 492 19.59 5.88 -3.96
N THR A 493 19.87 4.56 -3.90
CA THR A 493 20.10 3.84 -2.64
C THR A 493 21.43 4.22 -1.97
N VAL A 494 22.41 4.72 -2.74
CA VAL A 494 23.66 5.28 -2.23
C VAL A 494 23.44 6.69 -1.67
N CYS A 495 22.47 7.46 -2.18
CA CYS A 495 22.17 8.81 -1.65
C CYS A 495 21.76 8.80 -0.17
N ILE A 496 21.00 7.79 0.29
CA ILE A 496 20.60 7.69 1.71
C ILE A 496 21.81 7.33 2.59
N THR A 497 22.62 6.35 2.19
CA THR A 497 23.85 6.02 2.93
C THR A 497 24.82 7.20 2.95
N GLY A 498 25.01 7.88 1.81
CA GLY A 498 25.84 9.08 1.70
C GLY A 498 25.39 10.19 2.63
N GLN A 499 24.09 10.53 2.64
CA GLN A 499 23.53 11.49 3.60
C GLN A 499 23.81 11.07 5.05
N ARG A 500 23.59 9.80 5.42
CA ARG A 500 23.83 9.33 6.80
C ARG A 500 25.31 9.32 7.21
N LEU A 501 26.24 9.19 6.26
CA LEU A 501 27.67 9.34 6.52
C LEU A 501 28.09 10.82 6.65
N LEU A 502 27.51 11.71 5.86
CA LEU A 502 27.70 13.16 6.00
C LEU A 502 27.11 13.69 7.32
N GLU A 503 25.94 13.19 7.75
CA GLU A 503 25.38 13.44 9.08
C GLU A 503 26.37 13.00 10.19
N ALA A 504 27.01 11.84 10.05
CA ALA A 504 27.99 11.34 11.03
C ALA A 504 29.29 12.17 11.07
N GLN A 505 29.72 12.74 9.95
CA GLN A 505 30.82 13.70 9.91
C GLN A 505 30.43 15.03 10.56
N ALA A 506 29.29 15.60 10.18
CA ALA A 506 28.76 16.85 10.73
C ALA A 506 28.59 16.81 12.26
N CYS A 507 28.03 15.73 12.83
CA CYS A 507 27.86 15.61 14.29
C CYS A 507 29.14 15.34 15.09
N THR A 508 30.29 15.20 14.41
CA THR A 508 31.61 14.98 15.05
C THR A 508 32.62 16.08 14.75
N GLY A 509 32.22 17.20 14.14
CA GLY A 509 33.07 18.39 13.96
C GLY A 509 33.20 18.96 12.56
N GLY A 510 32.38 18.53 11.59
CA GLY A 510 32.42 19.05 10.21
C GLY A 510 32.71 18.00 9.15
N ILE A 511 32.80 18.44 7.89
CA ILE A 511 32.96 17.59 6.71
C ILE A 511 34.44 17.43 6.39
N ILE A 512 34.87 16.22 6.05
CA ILE A 512 36.27 15.93 5.74
C ILE A 512 36.50 16.18 4.24
N ASP A 513 37.49 17.00 3.93
CA ASP A 513 38.03 17.15 2.57
C ASP A 513 39.00 15.98 2.29
N LEU A 514 38.69 15.17 1.29
CA LEU A 514 39.49 14.01 0.92
C LEU A 514 40.82 14.37 0.23
N SER A 515 40.98 15.61 -0.24
CA SER A 515 42.19 16.07 -0.93
C SER A 515 43.26 16.61 0.03
N THR A 516 42.83 17.17 1.16
CA THR A 516 43.71 17.77 2.19
C THR A 516 43.75 16.98 3.49
N GLY A 517 42.76 16.13 3.74
CA GLY A 517 42.55 15.47 5.03
C GLY A 517 41.95 16.37 6.11
N GLU A 518 41.75 17.66 5.82
CA GLU A 518 41.24 18.65 6.77
C GLU A 518 39.75 18.46 7.06
N LYS A 519 39.34 18.78 8.29
CA LYS A 519 37.93 18.79 8.69
C LYS A 519 37.41 20.22 8.70
N LEU A 520 36.47 20.51 7.80
CA LEU A 520 35.97 21.84 7.53
C LEU A 520 34.56 22.06 8.12
N PRO A 521 34.23 23.27 8.58
CA PRO A 521 32.85 23.67 8.85
C PRO A 521 31.94 23.41 7.65
N VAL A 522 30.65 23.15 7.90
CA VAL A 522 29.67 22.90 6.83
C VAL A 522 29.52 24.09 5.87
N ALA A 523 29.70 25.33 6.37
CA ALA A 523 29.70 26.54 5.55
C ALA A 523 30.90 26.56 4.58
N ASP A 524 32.08 26.23 5.06
CA ASP A 524 33.31 26.19 4.26
C ASP A 524 33.25 25.04 3.25
N ALA A 525 32.71 23.88 3.65
CA ALA A 525 32.48 22.73 2.77
C ALA A 525 31.50 23.05 1.63
N LEU A 526 30.49 23.89 1.87
CA LEU A 526 29.63 24.45 0.81
C LEU A 526 30.41 25.38 -0.12
N SER A 527 31.24 26.28 0.42
CA SER A 527 32.04 27.21 -0.39
C SER A 527 33.07 26.52 -1.27
N ARG A 528 33.63 25.38 -0.82
CA ARG A 528 34.57 24.53 -1.58
C ARG A 528 33.88 23.48 -2.47
N GLY A 529 32.55 23.44 -2.52
CA GLY A 529 31.80 22.49 -3.36
C GLY A 529 31.85 21.02 -2.90
N LEU A 530 32.26 20.76 -1.65
CA LEU A 530 32.27 19.40 -1.06
C LEU A 530 30.85 18.91 -0.72
N VAL A 531 29.91 19.84 -0.50
CA VAL A 531 28.52 19.55 -0.12
C VAL A 531 27.56 20.54 -0.79
N ASP A 532 26.56 20.03 -1.52
CA ASP A 532 25.50 20.84 -2.13
C ASP A 532 24.61 21.54 -1.08
N LYS A 533 24.06 22.71 -1.40
CA LYS A 533 23.13 23.47 -0.54
C LYS A 533 21.96 22.63 0.01
N ILE A 534 21.38 21.75 -0.82
CA ILE A 534 20.29 20.83 -0.42
C ILE A 534 20.76 19.83 0.65
N MET A 535 22.03 19.42 0.60
CA MET A 535 22.60 18.50 1.58
C MET A 535 22.97 19.23 2.89
N VAL A 536 23.42 20.49 2.81
CA VAL A 536 23.60 21.37 3.99
C VAL A 536 22.31 21.49 4.80
N GLU A 537 21.18 21.75 4.15
CA GLU A 537 19.86 21.82 4.80
C GLU A 537 19.51 20.49 5.51
N ARG A 538 19.82 19.35 4.89
CA ARG A 538 19.56 18.00 5.43
C ARG A 538 20.44 17.62 6.62
N ILE A 539 21.70 18.08 6.67
CA ILE A 539 22.64 17.77 7.76
C ILE A 539 22.66 18.81 8.88
N ASN A 540 21.87 19.88 8.79
CA ASN A 540 21.80 20.97 9.78
C ASN A 540 21.54 20.47 11.22
N LEU A 541 20.65 19.48 11.41
CA LEU A 541 20.41 18.88 12.73
C LEU A 541 21.65 18.15 13.29
N ALA A 542 22.46 17.54 12.43
CA ALA A 542 23.71 16.90 12.83
C ALA A 542 24.78 17.93 13.16
N GLN A 543 24.86 19.04 12.40
CA GLN A 543 25.73 20.17 12.73
C GLN A 543 25.39 20.80 14.08
N LYS A 544 24.11 20.97 14.41
CA LYS A 544 23.66 21.42 15.75
C LYS A 544 24.01 20.44 16.87
N ALA A 545 24.08 19.14 16.58
CA ALA A 545 24.55 18.14 17.54
C ALA A 545 26.07 18.24 17.86
N PHE A 546 26.85 18.97 17.05
CA PHE A 546 28.24 19.34 17.34
C PHE A 546 28.34 20.76 17.93
N ASN A 547 27.76 21.77 17.25
CA ASN A 547 27.84 23.18 17.64
C ASN A 547 27.04 23.52 18.92
N GLY A 548 26.12 22.64 19.33
CA GLY A 548 25.13 22.88 20.37
C GLY A 548 23.78 23.36 19.82
N PHE A 549 22.69 22.92 20.46
CA PHE A 549 21.36 23.44 20.20
C PHE A 549 21.15 24.68 21.07
N GLU A 550 21.06 25.86 20.45
CA GLU A 550 20.81 27.12 21.16
C GLU A 550 19.33 27.25 21.55
N ASP A 551 19.05 27.47 22.83
CA ASP A 551 17.73 27.84 23.31
C ASP A 551 17.45 29.32 23.00
N PRO A 552 16.42 29.68 22.19
CA PRO A 552 16.12 31.07 21.85
C PRO A 552 15.82 31.97 23.04
N ARG A 553 15.36 31.40 24.17
CA ARG A 553 14.94 32.15 25.36
C ARG A 553 16.08 32.34 26.37
N THR A 554 16.93 31.33 26.55
CA THR A 554 18.03 31.38 27.55
C THR A 554 19.40 31.64 26.93
N LYS A 555 19.53 31.53 25.59
CA LYS A 555 20.79 31.58 24.84
C LYS A 555 21.84 30.54 25.24
N ALA A 556 21.50 29.64 26.15
CA ALA A 556 22.34 28.51 26.51
C ALA A 556 22.35 27.48 25.37
N LYS A 557 23.54 26.96 25.05
CA LYS A 557 23.67 25.81 24.17
C LYS A 557 23.47 24.53 24.98
N MET A 558 22.76 23.57 24.41
CA MET A 558 22.58 22.23 24.98
C MET A 558 23.16 21.17 24.07
N SER A 559 23.76 20.13 24.65
CA SER A 559 24.29 18.99 23.89
C SER A 559 23.20 18.12 23.27
N ALA A 560 23.59 17.23 22.35
CA ALA A 560 22.65 16.31 21.70
C ALA A 560 21.87 15.44 22.71
N ALA A 561 22.49 15.07 23.85
CA ALA A 561 21.84 14.32 24.92
C ALA A 561 20.77 15.15 25.66
N GLN A 562 21.09 16.41 25.97
CA GLN A 562 20.16 17.33 26.63
C GLN A 562 19.00 17.73 25.69
N ALA A 563 19.28 17.95 24.42
CA ALA A 563 18.27 18.19 23.38
C ALA A 563 17.31 16.99 23.23
N LEU A 564 17.84 15.76 23.26
CA LEU A 564 17.05 14.53 23.27
C LEU A 564 16.12 14.46 24.49
N LYS A 565 16.64 14.76 25.69
CA LYS A 565 15.88 14.74 26.95
C LYS A 565 14.81 15.82 27.03
N LYS A 566 15.00 16.97 26.36
CA LYS A 566 14.03 18.07 26.24
C LYS A 566 13.07 17.91 25.04
N GLY A 567 13.24 16.90 24.18
CA GLY A 567 12.38 16.66 23.01
C GLY A 567 12.70 17.54 21.78
N TRP A 568 13.84 18.22 21.75
CA TRP A 568 14.29 19.08 20.64
C TRP A 568 14.90 18.29 19.47
N LEU A 569 15.19 17.02 19.71
CA LEU A 569 15.79 16.11 18.75
C LEU A 569 15.04 14.77 18.80
N TYR A 570 14.59 14.28 17.64
CA TYR A 570 13.90 13.00 17.52
C TYR A 570 14.74 11.85 18.08
N TYR A 571 14.09 10.90 18.75
CA TYR A 571 14.76 9.82 19.48
C TYR A 571 15.75 9.04 18.59
N GLU A 572 15.35 8.70 17.38
CA GLU A 572 16.15 7.94 16.41
C GLU A 572 17.34 8.74 15.90
N ALA A 573 17.20 10.07 15.74
CA ALA A 573 18.28 10.94 15.29
C ALA A 573 19.31 11.18 16.40
N GLY A 574 18.83 11.49 17.61
CA GLY A 574 19.68 11.66 18.78
C GLY A 574 20.44 10.39 19.13
N GLN A 575 19.79 9.22 19.10
CA GLN A 575 20.49 7.95 19.35
C GLN A 575 21.62 7.73 18.33
N ARG A 576 21.40 7.94 17.03
CA ARG A 576 22.48 7.81 16.02
C ARG A 576 23.64 8.78 16.27
N PHE A 577 23.36 10.04 16.61
CA PHE A 577 24.42 11.02 16.85
C PHE A 577 25.23 10.66 18.10
N LEU A 578 24.59 10.19 19.18
CA LEU A 578 25.28 9.73 20.38
C LEU A 578 26.11 8.45 20.13
N GLU A 579 25.58 7.48 19.36
CA GLU A 579 26.32 6.29 18.91
C GLU A 579 27.58 6.68 18.13
N VAL A 580 27.47 7.61 17.17
CA VAL A 580 28.60 8.10 16.35
C VAL A 580 29.62 8.89 17.19
N GLN A 581 29.17 9.78 18.09
CA GLN A 581 30.07 10.54 18.95
C GLN A 581 30.85 9.62 19.89
N TYR A 582 30.17 8.69 20.57
CA TYR A 582 30.80 7.69 21.43
C TYR A 582 31.85 6.85 20.67
N LEU A 583 31.51 6.30 19.50
CA LEU A 583 32.44 5.52 18.68
C LEU A 583 33.62 6.30 18.11
N THR A 584 33.56 7.64 18.09
CA THR A 584 34.64 8.51 17.61
C THR A 584 35.44 9.17 18.74
N GLY A 585 35.32 8.67 19.97
CA GLY A 585 36.19 9.01 21.10
C GLY A 585 35.52 9.69 22.29
N GLY A 586 34.19 9.85 22.30
CA GLY A 586 33.45 10.42 23.43
C GLY A 586 32.38 11.41 23.00
N LEU A 587 31.48 11.72 23.95
CA LEU A 587 30.34 12.61 23.73
C LEU A 587 30.78 14.07 23.61
N ILE A 588 30.00 14.89 22.91
CA ILE A 588 30.33 16.28 22.61
C ILE A 588 29.43 17.21 23.42
N GLU A 589 30.06 18.10 24.18
CA GLU A 589 29.40 19.18 24.93
C GLU A 589 29.83 20.52 24.33
N PRO A 590 28.89 21.37 23.86
CA PRO A 590 29.23 22.61 23.15
C PRO A 590 29.95 23.68 24.00
N GLU A 591 29.92 23.54 25.33
CA GLU A 591 30.56 24.45 26.29
C GLU A 591 31.81 23.82 26.97
N THR A 592 32.29 22.67 26.49
CA THR A 592 33.52 22.02 26.99
C THR A 592 34.50 21.80 25.84
N GLU A 593 35.72 22.31 25.95
CA GLU A 593 36.77 22.01 24.98
C GLU A 593 37.19 20.55 25.07
N GLY A 594 36.88 19.77 24.01
CA GLY A 594 37.21 18.36 23.90
C GLY A 594 35.99 17.42 23.98
N ARG A 595 36.26 16.13 24.11
CA ARG A 595 35.23 15.07 24.19
C ARG A 595 35.10 14.58 25.62
N VAL A 596 33.86 14.47 26.10
CA VAL A 596 33.54 14.00 27.45
C VAL A 596 33.43 12.47 27.43
N SER A 597 34.12 11.81 28.37
CA SER A 597 34.03 10.36 28.54
C SER A 597 32.62 9.94 29.00
N LEU A 598 32.22 8.70 28.71
CA LEU A 598 30.89 8.22 29.12
C LEU A 598 30.69 8.25 30.64
N GLU A 599 31.76 7.98 31.40
CA GLU A 599 31.76 7.97 32.86
C GLU A 599 31.63 9.38 33.44
N GLU A 600 32.32 10.35 32.83
CA GLU A 600 32.20 11.76 33.21
C GLU A 600 30.84 12.35 32.80
N ALA A 601 30.27 11.93 31.66
CA ALA A 601 28.93 12.32 31.24
C ALA A 601 27.84 11.82 32.20
N ILE A 602 27.99 10.62 32.77
CA ILE A 602 27.13 10.13 33.86
C ILE A 602 27.35 10.97 35.13
N LYS A 603 28.61 11.21 35.53
CA LYS A 603 28.96 11.97 36.74
C LYS A 603 28.41 13.42 36.70
N ARG A 604 28.44 14.05 35.52
CA ARG A 604 27.87 15.38 35.25
C ARG A 604 26.35 15.36 35.00
N SER A 605 25.68 14.21 35.12
CA SER A 605 24.24 14.01 34.84
C SER A 605 23.77 14.43 33.44
N LEU A 606 24.67 14.40 32.45
CA LEU A 606 24.38 14.79 31.06
C LEU A 606 23.61 13.70 30.30
N ILE A 607 23.81 12.44 30.69
CA ILE A 607 23.11 11.27 30.18
C ILE A 607 22.55 10.43 31.33
N ASP A 608 21.37 9.86 31.14
CA ASP A 608 20.78 8.92 32.08
C ASP A 608 21.51 7.57 32.01
N ALA A 609 21.61 6.85 33.14
CA ALA A 609 22.32 5.56 33.22
C ALA A 609 21.82 4.52 32.19
N ARG A 610 20.53 4.53 31.85
CA ARG A 610 19.92 3.67 30.82
C ARG A 610 20.43 4.00 29.41
N THR A 611 20.66 5.28 29.11
CA THR A 611 21.22 5.73 27.83
C THR A 611 22.70 5.37 27.74
N ALA A 612 23.46 5.54 28.84
CA ALA A 612 24.84 5.09 28.91
C ALA A 612 24.97 3.56 28.73
N GLN A 613 24.07 2.76 29.31
CA GLN A 613 24.04 1.31 29.11
C GLN A 613 23.77 0.93 27.64
N LYS A 614 22.83 1.61 26.97
CA LYS A 614 22.60 1.43 25.52
C LYS A 614 23.83 1.79 24.68
N LEU A 615 24.55 2.87 25.02
CA LEU A 615 25.79 3.24 24.32
C LEU A 615 26.92 2.23 24.55
N ARG A 616 26.96 1.54 25.71
CA ARG A 616 27.92 0.44 25.94
C ARG A 616 27.58 -0.83 25.14
N ASP A 617 26.30 -1.11 24.89
CA ASP A 617 25.88 -2.27 24.09
C ASP A 617 25.99 -1.99 22.59
N VAL A 618 27.22 -2.05 22.08
CA VAL A 618 27.54 -1.87 20.66
C VAL A 618 26.88 -2.93 19.76
N SER A 619 26.46 -4.08 20.32
CA SER A 619 25.79 -5.14 19.55
C SER A 619 24.34 -4.81 19.21
N ALA A 620 23.69 -3.95 20.03
CA ALA A 620 22.32 -3.49 19.85
C ALA A 620 22.19 -2.23 18.96
N TYR A 621 23.30 -1.72 18.39
CA TYR A 621 23.29 -0.50 17.60
C TYR A 621 22.45 -0.63 16.32
N SER A 622 21.75 0.45 15.97
CA SER A 622 20.79 0.45 14.88
C SER A 622 21.45 0.29 13.49
N LYS A 623 20.90 -0.58 12.64
CA LYS A 623 21.45 -0.88 11.30
C LYS A 623 20.86 0.02 10.22
N TYR A 624 21.19 1.30 10.25
CA TYR A 624 20.61 2.33 9.37
C TYR A 624 21.35 2.52 8.03
N LEU A 625 22.64 2.21 7.96
CA LEU A 625 23.45 2.33 6.73
C LEU A 625 23.21 1.14 5.80
N THR A 626 23.28 1.36 4.49
CA THR A 626 23.32 0.27 3.49
C THR A 626 24.76 0.11 3.02
N CYS A 627 25.38 -1.06 3.24
CA CYS A 627 26.76 -1.34 2.87
C CYS A 627 26.98 -1.19 1.35
N PRO A 628 27.91 -0.33 0.89
CA PRO A 628 28.19 -0.17 -0.54
C PRO A 628 28.62 -1.46 -1.24
N LYS A 629 29.38 -2.32 -0.56
CA LYS A 629 29.88 -3.61 -1.04
C LYS A 629 28.84 -4.73 -1.02
N THR A 630 28.21 -5.01 0.13
CA THR A 630 27.29 -6.17 0.30
C THR A 630 25.81 -5.85 0.09
N LYS A 631 25.43 -4.57 -0.02
CA LYS A 631 24.04 -4.06 -0.04
C LYS A 631 23.18 -4.39 1.19
N LEU A 632 23.74 -5.06 2.20
CA LEU A 632 23.06 -5.36 3.46
C LEU A 632 22.97 -4.11 4.36
N LYS A 633 21.98 -4.11 5.27
CA LYS A 633 21.89 -3.12 6.35
C LYS A 633 22.94 -3.38 7.42
N ILE A 634 23.70 -2.34 7.76
CA ILE A 634 24.81 -2.36 8.73
C ILE A 634 24.72 -1.17 9.68
N SER A 635 25.31 -1.30 10.88
CA SER A 635 25.46 -0.20 11.84
C SER A 635 26.64 0.71 11.47
N TYR A 636 26.79 1.84 12.16
CA TYR A 636 27.99 2.68 12.02
C TYR A 636 29.25 1.97 12.55
N LYS A 637 29.13 1.14 13.59
CA LYS A 637 30.23 0.29 14.07
C LYS A 637 30.68 -0.70 12.98
N ASP A 638 29.73 -1.42 12.37
CA ASP A 638 30.01 -2.35 11.27
C ASP A 638 30.70 -1.65 10.10
N ALA A 639 30.36 -0.38 9.82
CA ALA A 639 31.02 0.42 8.79
C ALA A 639 32.45 0.82 9.19
N MET A 640 32.68 1.22 10.44
CA MET A 640 34.01 1.52 10.98
C MET A 640 34.92 0.28 10.98
N ASP A 641 34.41 -0.89 11.34
CA ASP A 641 35.17 -2.15 11.37
C ASP A 641 35.52 -2.67 9.96
N ARG A 642 34.77 -2.23 8.94
CA ARG A 642 35.00 -2.52 7.51
C ARG A 642 35.72 -1.39 6.79
N SER A 643 36.15 -0.35 7.51
CA SER A 643 36.93 0.76 6.93
C SER A 643 38.42 0.43 6.95
N MET A 644 39.10 0.74 5.85
CA MET A 644 40.57 0.73 5.78
C MET A 644 41.08 2.10 6.23
N VAL A 645 42.26 2.15 6.84
CA VAL A 645 42.92 3.42 7.19
C VAL A 645 43.95 3.72 6.10
N GLU A 646 43.89 4.91 5.52
CA GLU A 646 44.87 5.36 4.52
C GLU A 646 46.20 5.76 5.19
N GLU A 647 47.30 5.16 4.73
CA GLU A 647 48.65 5.47 5.21
C GLU A 647 49.09 6.83 4.68
N GLY A 648 49.15 7.83 5.58
CA GLY A 648 49.53 9.22 5.27
C GLY A 648 48.53 10.22 5.84
N THR A 649 47.25 10.08 5.47
CA THR A 649 46.17 10.98 5.94
C THR A 649 45.52 10.49 7.24
N GLY A 650 45.62 9.19 7.55
CA GLY A 650 44.93 8.57 8.69
C GLY A 650 43.41 8.45 8.51
N LEU A 651 42.88 8.74 7.31
CA LEU A 651 41.45 8.70 7.03
C LEU A 651 40.90 7.27 6.97
N ARG A 652 39.70 7.08 7.50
CA ARG A 652 38.93 5.82 7.41
C ARG A 652 38.09 5.80 6.14
N LEU A 653 38.47 4.98 5.18
CA LEU A 653 37.81 4.82 3.89
C LEU A 653 36.97 3.53 3.88
N LEU A 654 35.68 3.64 3.59
CA LEU A 654 34.77 2.49 3.49
C LEU A 654 34.78 1.91 2.07
N GLU A 655 35.07 0.63 1.94
CA GLU A 655 35.19 -0.05 0.65
C GLU A 655 33.87 -0.01 -0.17
N ALA A 656 33.93 0.56 -1.37
CA ALA A 656 32.86 0.54 -2.36
C ALA A 656 32.98 -0.69 -3.27
N CYS A 657 31.85 -1.19 -3.78
CA CYS A 657 31.87 -2.29 -4.75
C CYS A 657 32.46 -1.81 -6.08
N SER A 658 33.57 -2.40 -6.53
CA SER A 658 33.98 -2.28 -7.92
C SER A 658 32.94 -2.97 -8.81
N SER A 659 32.35 -2.22 -9.75
CA SER A 659 31.39 -2.77 -10.70
C SER A 659 32.11 -3.67 -11.71
N SER A 660 32.04 -4.98 -11.47
CA SER A 660 32.36 -5.98 -12.49
C SER A 660 31.47 -5.77 -13.72
N SER A 661 32.09 -5.80 -14.91
CA SER A 661 31.49 -5.48 -16.20
C SER A 661 30.62 -6.63 -16.75
N LYS A 662 29.57 -7.02 -16.01
CA LYS A 662 28.45 -7.87 -16.44
C LYS A 662 27.31 -7.78 -15.42
N GLY A 663 26.21 -7.14 -15.81
CA GLY A 663 25.00 -7.11 -15.01
C GLY A 663 24.20 -8.41 -15.17
N LEU A 664 23.84 -9.03 -14.05
CA LEU A 664 22.68 -9.91 -13.88
C LEU A 664 22.35 -9.95 -12.38
N TYR A 665 21.07 -9.87 -12.02
CA TYR A 665 20.62 -10.12 -10.65
C TYR A 665 19.43 -11.06 -10.69
N SER A 666 19.50 -12.15 -9.93
CA SER A 666 18.39 -13.07 -9.67
C SER A 666 18.38 -13.39 -8.16
N PRO A 667 17.23 -13.40 -7.49
CA PRO A 667 17.15 -13.69 -6.07
C PRO A 667 17.27 -15.20 -5.79
N TYR A 668 17.64 -15.53 -4.54
CA TYR A 668 17.93 -16.87 -4.03
C TYR A 668 19.26 -17.50 -4.50
N ASN A 669 20.27 -17.43 -3.63
CA ASN A 669 20.93 -18.66 -3.20
C ASN A 669 21.58 -18.51 -1.82
N VAL A 670 21.34 -19.51 -0.97
CA VAL A 670 22.09 -19.79 0.26
C VAL A 670 22.96 -21.02 -0.02
N SER A 671 24.13 -21.09 0.63
CA SER A 671 25.16 -22.16 0.62
C SER A 671 26.41 -21.79 -0.19
N GLY A 672 27.58 -22.18 0.32
CA GLY A 672 28.89 -21.83 -0.27
C GLY A 672 29.82 -23.02 -0.44
N ALA A 673 31.13 -22.72 -0.49
CA ALA A 673 32.31 -23.59 -0.55
C ALA A 673 32.85 -24.02 -1.95
N GLY A 674 34.05 -23.48 -2.27
CA GLY A 674 35.04 -24.00 -3.24
C GLY A 674 34.68 -23.94 -4.74
N SER A 675 35.58 -24.08 -5.72
CA SER A 675 37.06 -24.12 -5.79
C SER A 675 37.46 -24.22 -7.29
N ALA A 676 38.65 -23.88 -7.80
CA ALA A 676 39.79 -23.04 -7.41
C ALA A 676 40.81 -23.01 -8.60
N THR A 677 41.96 -22.32 -8.47
CA THR A 677 43.31 -22.51 -9.13
C THR A 677 43.88 -21.23 -9.79
N GLY A 678 45.18 -20.91 -9.76
CA GLY A 678 46.38 -21.53 -9.14
C GLY A 678 47.60 -20.59 -9.34
N SER A 679 48.85 -20.81 -8.90
CA SER A 679 49.51 -21.93 -8.21
C SER A 679 50.90 -21.51 -7.67
N ARG A 680 51.50 -22.40 -6.83
CA ARG A 680 52.92 -22.51 -6.38
C ARG A 680 53.25 -21.92 -4.99
N SER A 681 54.04 -22.56 -4.14
CA SER A 681 54.51 -23.97 -4.04
C SER A 681 55.20 -24.14 -2.67
N GLY A 682 55.02 -25.27 -1.95
CA GLY A 682 55.94 -25.61 -0.84
C GLY A 682 55.41 -26.42 0.35
N SER A 683 55.42 -27.76 0.20
CA SER A 683 55.95 -28.74 1.17
C SER A 683 55.42 -28.89 2.62
N ARG A 684 55.09 -30.14 2.94
CA ARG A 684 55.23 -30.86 4.25
C ARG A 684 54.29 -30.45 5.41
N THR A 685 53.24 -31.23 5.68
CA THR A 685 53.18 -32.46 6.53
C THR A 685 53.44 -32.27 8.03
N GLY A 686 52.43 -32.52 8.87
CA GLY A 686 52.64 -33.06 10.23
C GLY A 686 51.78 -32.50 11.37
N SER A 687 51.21 -33.44 12.13
CA SER A 687 51.00 -33.38 13.60
C SER A 687 49.75 -32.73 14.22
N ARG A 688 49.12 -33.55 15.09
CA ARG A 688 48.05 -33.28 16.06
C ARG A 688 48.47 -32.28 17.15
N SER A 689 47.50 -31.63 17.84
CA SER A 689 47.11 -31.93 19.25
C SER A 689 46.47 -30.75 20.02
N GLY A 690 45.54 -31.07 20.94
CA GLY A 690 45.09 -30.20 22.05
C GLY A 690 44.01 -29.16 21.68
N SER A 691 43.04 -28.81 22.53
CA SER A 691 42.91 -28.95 24.00
C SER A 691 41.41 -29.05 24.37
N ARG A 692 40.96 -30.09 25.10
CA ARG A 692 40.84 -30.22 26.58
C ARG A 692 39.78 -29.35 27.29
N ARG A 693 38.82 -30.07 27.87
CA ARG A 693 38.00 -29.81 29.09
C ARG A 693 36.98 -28.64 29.07
N GLY A 694 35.81 -28.79 29.69
CA GLY A 694 35.32 -29.94 30.48
C GLY A 694 33.80 -29.96 30.67
N SER A 695 33.27 -31.16 30.88
CA SER A 695 31.86 -31.46 31.12
C SER A 695 31.57 -31.62 32.61
N PHE A 696 30.30 -31.42 32.98
CA PHE A 696 29.68 -32.12 34.11
C PHE A 696 28.24 -32.45 33.73
N ASP A 697 27.82 -33.70 33.99
CA ASP A 697 26.55 -34.24 33.54
C ASP A 697 25.40 -33.99 34.54
N ALA A 698 24.18 -33.89 34.01
CA ALA A 698 22.96 -34.20 34.76
C ALA A 698 22.00 -34.98 33.84
N THR A 699 21.58 -36.14 34.33
CA THR A 699 20.81 -37.17 33.61
C THR A 699 19.32 -36.86 33.46
N GLY A 700 18.68 -37.39 32.41
CA GLY A 700 17.32 -37.96 32.56
C GLY A 700 16.28 -37.63 31.49
N SER A 701 15.95 -38.64 30.65
CA SER A 701 14.74 -38.80 29.82
C SER A 701 14.31 -37.68 28.85
N GLY A 702 13.69 -37.98 27.70
CA GLY A 702 13.36 -39.27 27.12
C GLY A 702 12.53 -39.11 25.83
N PHE A 703 12.79 -40.00 24.87
CA PHE A 703 11.98 -40.31 23.68
C PHE A 703 11.50 -39.18 22.75
N SER A 704 12.15 -39.16 21.57
CA SER A 704 11.60 -38.69 20.30
C SER A 704 10.34 -39.45 19.87
N MET A 705 9.48 -38.80 19.07
CA MET A 705 8.81 -39.49 17.96
C MET A 705 8.97 -38.69 16.66
N ASN A 706 9.56 -39.34 15.65
CA ASN A 706 9.45 -38.92 14.26
C ASN A 706 8.04 -39.23 13.76
N PHE A 707 7.47 -38.36 12.92
CA PHE A 707 6.50 -38.78 11.92
C PHE A 707 6.92 -38.27 10.55
N SER A 708 7.08 -39.20 9.61
CA SER A 708 7.14 -38.92 8.18
C SER A 708 6.11 -39.81 7.49
N SER A 709 5.49 -39.24 6.47
CA SER A 709 4.32 -39.76 5.76
C SER A 709 4.58 -41.06 4.98
N SER A 710 3.51 -41.86 4.83
CA SER A 710 3.22 -42.52 3.56
C SER A 710 1.70 -42.69 3.38
N SER A 711 1.27 -42.82 2.13
CA SER A 711 -0.11 -42.67 1.66
C SER A 711 -0.55 -43.89 0.86
N TYR A 712 -1.81 -44.38 1.00
CA TYR A 712 -2.63 -44.91 -0.12
C TYR A 712 -4.09 -45.24 0.28
N SER A 713 -5.05 -44.64 -0.44
CA SER A 713 -6.35 -45.16 -0.94
C SER A 713 -7.48 -45.79 -0.06
N SER A 714 -8.65 -45.79 -0.70
CA SER A 714 -9.98 -46.33 -0.36
C SER A 714 -9.98 -47.80 0.15
N THR A 715 -11.02 -48.33 0.83
CA THR A 715 -12.44 -48.29 0.41
C THR A 715 -13.41 -48.69 1.53
N SER A 716 -14.59 -48.05 1.57
CA SER A 716 -15.95 -48.48 2.00
C SER A 716 -16.24 -49.45 3.17
N TYR A 717 -17.44 -49.21 3.74
CA TYR A 717 -18.46 -50.13 4.28
C TYR A 717 -18.61 -50.36 5.80
N SER A 718 -19.80 -49.93 6.26
CA SER A 718 -20.63 -50.39 7.40
C SER A 718 -20.07 -50.55 8.82
N ARG A 719 -20.78 -49.89 9.76
CA ARG A 719 -21.06 -50.43 11.09
C ARG A 719 -22.57 -50.53 11.32
N ARG A 720 -23.03 -51.72 11.72
CA ARG A 720 -24.27 -51.89 12.48
C ARG A 720 -23.94 -51.88 13.98
N TYR A 721 -24.98 -51.54 14.74
CA TYR A 721 -25.14 -51.52 16.20
C TYR A 721 -24.79 -50.19 16.88
#